data_AF-A0A961D345-F1
#
_entry.id   AF-A0A961D345-F1
#
_cell.length_a   1.000
_cell.length_b   1.000
_cell.length_c   1.000
_cell.angle_alpha   90.00
_cell.angle_beta   90.00
_cell.angle_gamma   90.00
#
_symmetry.space_group_name_H-M   'P 1'
#
loop_
_entity.id
_entity.type
_entity.pdbx_description
1 polymer ?
#
loop_
_entity_poly.entity_id
_entity_poly.type
_entity_poly.pdbx_seq_one_letter_code
_entity_poly.pdbx_strand_id
1 'polypeptide(L)'
;MFTVILLSDAAKQIFAPAEAYFAPYVEAGQIAFCDWNQSAQAREMWEAMPNLPEIIRGKSSWRAVVVDHPRASTVAADARDPENPFDYLDNVRPSLNLEDSKHALIRAAHILLGYPQMSAKTFKPLLQYEDSETGEPKADTPENLLVDISTHLGSSVEIEFDPAEHNDEELFSFVATLIGQKHNNVRRLFTEVPYTDEEHARHEELSERYRMKEVRPSEVVFIATRTGVEEDEKSKLQRAWKTNEEHRSSRFVERNDYPPLSRFAVYELLEPENSGYDQDLLRFWLGVLTLAINLVPPGAFQADRLYRFGVDFGAPELGEMLNAHISRLAMVRDHLDRLISARAKPPSIENADLLEPLEAHVAFDDLGGKELAARSRGYGLAADIPRDEYQRWSEEVGRVSSAAALFMRRPRRLVARAVYGARELVRVSTGEAVVLDEFDRDELEDRLNKRLRALVVPATTTLLDEGRLQCGINRGNVGVRDYIRQRMRGTTIWVALLLAFGIWFAASVPYLARAAGHGLEPLLDAGLLALIILVVIAAAGLVALLGMRYGLLRRIASFNERVEREVALVHSGASRFAAYLSDFATYRRGSEHLRGSLKARELRAVKLQRFKRLRSRIVQRIAEEKEIVLSLGVPLQVLRTSQGLADYDPEDQLAERHLFRFPEGERRIPFNDSGAFVRAPYDFLQALRLHRVPLFEQDGPGSKAAQG
;
A
#
# COMPACT_ATOMS: atom_id res chain seq x y z
N MET A 1 -33.26 1.71 0.17
CA MET A 1 -32.80 1.08 1.43
C MET A 1 -31.44 0.47 1.17
N PHE A 2 -30.52 0.49 2.13
CA PHE A 2 -29.19 -0.11 1.96
C PHE A 2 -29.27 -1.63 2.10
N THR A 3 -28.65 -2.37 1.18
CA THR A 3 -28.71 -3.84 1.16
C THR A 3 -27.31 -4.43 1.26
N VAL A 4 -27.12 -5.40 2.16
CA VAL A 4 -25.88 -6.19 2.28
C VAL A 4 -26.12 -7.55 1.64
N ILE A 5 -25.30 -7.90 0.66
CA ILE A 5 -25.32 -9.21 0.00
C ILE A 5 -24.28 -10.10 0.67
N LEU A 6 -24.74 -11.20 1.26
CA LEU A 6 -23.93 -12.22 1.91
C LEU A 6 -23.71 -13.37 0.93
N LEU A 7 -22.47 -13.59 0.52
CA LEU A 7 -22.13 -14.63 -0.45
C LEU A 7 -21.50 -15.83 0.25
N SER A 8 -22.04 -17.04 -0.01
CA SER A 8 -21.32 -18.26 0.33
C SER A 8 -20.03 -18.41 -0.50
N ASP A 9 -19.08 -19.20 -0.02
CA ASP A 9 -17.82 -19.44 -0.76
C ASP A 9 -18.07 -20.02 -2.16
N ALA A 10 -19.13 -20.80 -2.33
CA ALA A 10 -19.55 -21.34 -3.62
C ALA A 10 -20.19 -20.26 -4.51
N ALA A 11 -21.10 -19.45 -3.96
CA ALA A 11 -21.71 -18.33 -4.67
C ALA A 11 -20.65 -17.30 -5.12
N LYS A 12 -19.61 -17.08 -4.31
CA LYS A 12 -18.50 -16.17 -4.62
C LYS A 12 -17.70 -16.60 -5.86
N GLN A 13 -17.55 -17.91 -6.09
CA GLN A 13 -16.85 -18.42 -7.27
C GLN A 13 -17.61 -18.12 -8.57
N ILE A 14 -18.93 -18.28 -8.55
CA ILE A 14 -19.79 -18.01 -9.70
C ILE A 14 -20.18 -16.52 -9.83
N PHE A 15 -19.83 -15.67 -8.84
CA PHE A 15 -20.10 -14.23 -8.85
C PHE A 15 -19.09 -13.42 -9.66
N ALA A 16 -17.84 -13.88 -9.79
CA ALA A 16 -16.75 -13.10 -10.40
C ALA A 16 -17.08 -12.51 -11.79
N PRO A 17 -17.74 -13.24 -12.73
CA PRO A 17 -18.12 -12.67 -14.03
C PRO A 17 -19.17 -11.56 -13.94
N ALA A 18 -19.99 -11.58 -12.87
CA ALA A 18 -21.10 -10.67 -12.66
C ALA A 18 -20.74 -9.41 -11.86
N GLU A 19 -19.54 -9.34 -11.26
CA GLU A 19 -19.11 -8.23 -10.40
C GLU A 19 -19.25 -6.85 -11.08
N ALA A 20 -18.94 -6.77 -12.38
CA ALA A 20 -19.05 -5.54 -13.16
C ALA A 20 -20.48 -4.96 -13.20
N TYR A 21 -21.51 -5.80 -13.09
CA TYR A 21 -22.91 -5.35 -13.04
C TYR A 21 -23.30 -4.78 -11.67
N PHE A 22 -22.59 -5.14 -10.60
CA PHE A 22 -22.89 -4.64 -9.26
C PHE A 22 -22.09 -3.38 -8.91
N ALA A 23 -20.96 -3.15 -9.59
CA ALA A 23 -20.04 -2.03 -9.30
C ALA A 23 -20.71 -0.64 -9.18
N PRO A 24 -21.63 -0.22 -10.08
CA PRO A 24 -22.28 1.09 -9.96
C PRO A 24 -23.08 1.24 -8.65
N TYR A 25 -23.74 0.18 -8.22
CA TYR A 25 -24.59 0.14 -7.03
C TYR A 25 -23.81 0.07 -5.72
N VAL A 26 -22.63 -0.56 -5.76
CA VAL A 26 -21.69 -0.57 -4.64
C VAL A 26 -21.10 0.81 -4.42
N GLU A 27 -20.66 1.47 -5.49
CA GLU A 27 -20.08 2.81 -5.41
C GLU A 27 -21.11 3.89 -5.01
N ALA A 28 -22.35 3.76 -5.49
CA ALA A 28 -23.47 4.60 -5.06
C ALA A 28 -23.84 4.37 -3.57
N GLY A 29 -23.23 3.39 -2.90
CA GLY A 29 -23.49 3.05 -1.50
C GLY A 29 -24.89 2.48 -1.26
N GLN A 30 -25.51 1.91 -2.30
CA GLN A 30 -26.82 1.23 -2.20
C GLN A 30 -26.66 -0.24 -1.77
N ILE A 31 -25.58 -0.89 -2.23
CA ILE A 31 -25.27 -2.29 -1.97
C ILE A 31 -23.87 -2.40 -1.35
N ALA A 32 -23.67 -3.39 -0.48
CA ALA A 32 -22.34 -3.84 -0.06
C ALA A 32 -22.27 -5.36 -0.04
N PHE A 33 -21.07 -5.92 -0.19
CA PHE A 33 -20.83 -7.36 -0.11
C PHE A 33 -20.17 -7.73 1.21
N CYS A 34 -20.60 -8.85 1.78
CA CYS A 34 -19.96 -9.47 2.93
C CYS A 34 -19.76 -10.96 2.64
N ASP A 35 -18.58 -11.48 3.00
CA ASP A 35 -18.30 -12.90 2.91
C ASP A 35 -19.04 -13.65 4.02
N TRP A 36 -19.60 -14.80 3.69
CA TRP A 36 -20.26 -15.69 4.64
C TRP A 36 -19.48 -17.00 4.78
N ASN A 37 -18.89 -17.18 5.96
CA ASN A 37 -18.16 -18.39 6.34
C ASN A 37 -19.14 -19.49 6.78
N GLN A 38 -19.22 -20.57 6.01
CA GLN A 38 -20.14 -21.69 6.24
C GLN A 38 -19.57 -22.79 7.15
N SER A 39 -18.36 -22.61 7.71
CA SER A 39 -17.73 -23.63 8.55
C SER A 39 -18.57 -23.95 9.80
N ALA A 40 -18.53 -25.20 10.27
CA ALA A 40 -19.21 -25.63 11.50
C ALA A 40 -18.66 -24.97 12.77
N GLN A 41 -17.45 -24.40 12.69
CA GLN A 41 -16.79 -23.68 13.78
C GLN A 41 -17.27 -22.23 13.90
N ALA A 42 -17.72 -21.63 12.79
CA ALA A 42 -18.25 -20.27 12.79
C ALA A 42 -19.65 -20.24 13.44
N ARG A 43 -19.68 -19.89 14.73
CA ARG A 43 -20.92 -19.81 15.53
C ARG A 43 -21.26 -18.39 15.92
N GLU A 44 -20.25 -17.54 16.07
CA GLU A 44 -20.45 -16.13 16.38
C GLU A 44 -20.49 -15.26 15.13
N MET A 45 -21.09 -14.06 15.26
CA MET A 45 -21.25 -13.13 14.14
C MET A 45 -19.93 -12.74 13.49
N TRP A 46 -18.88 -12.48 14.27
CA TRP A 46 -17.58 -12.05 13.77
C TRP A 46 -16.81 -13.20 13.08
N GLU A 47 -17.15 -14.45 13.37
CA GLU A 47 -16.57 -15.62 12.70
C GLU A 47 -17.31 -15.94 11.39
N ALA A 48 -18.64 -15.86 11.42
CA ALA A 48 -19.50 -16.17 10.29
C ALA A 48 -19.54 -15.05 9.25
N MET A 49 -19.50 -13.79 9.69
CA MET A 49 -19.67 -12.57 8.89
C MET A 49 -18.75 -11.44 9.37
N PRO A 50 -17.42 -11.60 9.26
CA PRO A 50 -16.43 -10.72 9.91
C PRO A 50 -16.54 -9.23 9.51
N ASN A 51 -16.89 -8.96 8.25
CA ASN A 51 -16.93 -7.60 7.71
C ASN A 51 -18.27 -6.88 7.96
N LEU A 52 -19.30 -7.62 8.40
CA LEU A 52 -20.66 -7.10 8.53
C LEU A 52 -20.75 -5.90 9.50
N PRO A 53 -20.14 -5.92 10.71
CA PRO A 53 -20.25 -4.81 11.66
C PRO A 53 -19.67 -3.49 11.15
N GLU A 54 -18.62 -3.55 10.32
CA GLU A 54 -18.03 -2.36 9.71
C GLU A 54 -18.91 -1.80 8.59
N ILE A 55 -19.49 -2.68 7.77
CA ILE A 55 -20.35 -2.32 6.64
C ILE A 55 -21.64 -1.62 7.10
N ILE A 56 -22.26 -2.10 8.19
CA ILE A 56 -23.54 -1.56 8.69
C ILE A 56 -23.36 -0.37 9.64
N ARG A 57 -22.10 -0.01 9.99
CA ARG A 57 -21.82 1.08 10.93
C ARG A 57 -22.42 2.41 10.43
N GLY A 58 -23.26 3.02 11.27
CA GLY A 58 -23.91 4.30 10.96
C GLY A 58 -25.15 4.20 10.06
N LYS A 59 -25.59 2.99 9.68
CA LYS A 59 -26.86 2.78 8.95
C LYS A 59 -28.02 2.59 9.95
N SER A 60 -29.08 3.37 9.81
CA SER A 60 -30.27 3.27 10.68
C SER A 60 -31.21 2.12 10.30
N SER A 61 -31.18 1.70 9.04
CA SER A 61 -32.01 0.61 8.51
C SER A 61 -31.29 -0.05 7.34
N TRP A 62 -31.26 -1.37 7.31
CA TRP A 62 -30.63 -2.15 6.24
C TRP A 62 -31.32 -3.49 6.06
N ARG A 63 -31.05 -4.15 4.93
CA ARG A 63 -31.60 -5.46 4.53
C ARG A 63 -30.46 -6.40 4.19
N ALA A 64 -30.64 -7.69 4.45
CA ALA A 64 -29.67 -8.71 4.04
C ALA A 64 -30.22 -9.57 2.89
N VAL A 65 -29.39 -9.87 1.91
CA VAL A 65 -29.67 -10.88 0.87
C VAL A 65 -28.59 -11.94 0.98
N VAL A 66 -28.95 -13.13 1.44
CA VAL A 66 -28.04 -14.28 1.59
C VAL A 66 -28.13 -15.13 0.35
N VAL A 67 -27.03 -15.25 -0.39
CA VAL A 67 -26.96 -16.04 -1.61
C VAL A 67 -26.15 -17.31 -1.34
N ASP A 68 -26.81 -18.45 -1.48
CA ASP A 68 -26.20 -19.77 -1.38
C ASP A 68 -26.20 -20.47 -2.74
N HIS A 69 -25.09 -21.15 -3.03
CA HIS A 69 -24.96 -22.03 -4.19
C HIS A 69 -24.53 -23.40 -3.65
N PRO A 70 -25.46 -24.36 -3.49
CA PRO A 70 -25.12 -25.68 -2.98
C PRO A 70 -24.07 -26.30 -3.91
N ARG A 71 -22.89 -26.63 -3.35
CA ARG A 71 -21.85 -27.31 -4.11
C ARG A 71 -22.34 -28.71 -4.45
N ALA A 72 -22.16 -29.14 -5.69
CA ALA A 72 -22.21 -30.56 -6.04
C ALA A 72 -21.02 -31.26 -5.35
N SER A 73 -21.10 -31.48 -4.03
CA SER A 73 -20.07 -32.18 -3.28
C SER A 73 -20.50 -33.63 -3.12
N THR A 74 -19.57 -34.51 -3.50
CA THR A 74 -19.58 -35.97 -3.50
C THR A 74 -19.72 -36.61 -2.11
N VAL A 75 -20.31 -35.91 -1.14
CA VAL A 75 -20.51 -36.39 0.22
C VAL A 75 -22.00 -36.46 0.49
N ALA A 76 -22.44 -37.62 0.98
CA ALA A 76 -23.79 -37.92 1.45
C ALA A 76 -24.24 -37.08 2.68
N ALA A 77 -23.84 -35.80 2.78
CA ALA A 77 -23.91 -34.96 3.98
C ALA A 77 -24.75 -33.68 3.82
N ASP A 78 -25.26 -33.34 2.63
CA ASP A 78 -26.30 -32.32 2.51
C ASP A 78 -27.66 -33.02 2.61
N ALA A 79 -28.18 -33.12 3.83
CA ALA A 79 -29.56 -33.57 4.10
C ALA A 79 -30.60 -32.55 3.60
N ARG A 80 -30.36 -31.85 2.48
CA ARG A 80 -31.28 -30.86 1.93
C ARG A 80 -32.32 -31.55 1.05
N ASP A 81 -33.55 -31.07 1.09
CA ASP A 81 -34.57 -31.48 0.13
C ASP A 81 -34.19 -30.98 -1.28
N PRO A 82 -34.14 -31.84 -2.32
CA PRO A 82 -33.86 -31.41 -3.69
C PRO A 82 -34.90 -30.41 -4.23
N GLU A 83 -36.16 -30.46 -3.76
CA GLU A 83 -37.20 -29.50 -4.10
C GLU A 83 -37.16 -28.23 -3.24
N ASN A 84 -36.62 -28.28 -2.03
CA ASN A 84 -36.48 -27.10 -1.18
C ASN A 84 -35.09 -27.05 -0.52
N PRO A 85 -34.12 -26.31 -1.09
CA PRO A 85 -32.75 -26.26 -0.58
C PRO A 85 -32.62 -25.58 0.79
N PHE A 86 -33.71 -25.00 1.32
CA PHE A 86 -33.79 -24.44 2.68
C PHE A 86 -34.32 -25.43 3.71
N ASP A 87 -34.78 -26.60 3.25
CA ASP A 87 -35.36 -27.62 4.10
C ASP A 87 -34.35 -28.73 4.34
N TYR A 88 -33.94 -28.90 5.61
CA TYR A 88 -33.02 -29.95 6.01
C TYR A 88 -33.81 -31.15 6.57
N LEU A 89 -33.73 -32.28 5.88
CA LEU A 89 -34.40 -33.55 6.15
C LEU A 89 -33.99 -34.19 7.49
N ASP A 90 -32.81 -33.84 8.02
CA ASP A 90 -32.36 -34.29 9.34
C ASP A 90 -33.21 -33.67 10.47
N ASN A 91 -33.80 -32.49 10.23
CA ASN A 91 -34.74 -31.88 11.14
C ASN A 91 -36.13 -32.44 10.83
N VAL A 92 -36.68 -33.25 11.73
CA VAL A 92 -37.98 -33.94 11.52
C VAL A 92 -39.08 -33.36 12.39
N ARG A 93 -38.72 -32.74 13.53
CA ARG A 93 -39.69 -32.24 14.51
C ARG A 93 -40.09 -30.80 14.22
N PRO A 94 -41.38 -30.45 14.25
CA PRO A 94 -41.83 -29.06 14.12
C PRO A 94 -41.68 -28.25 15.42
N SER A 95 -41.33 -28.90 16.54
CA SER A 95 -41.05 -28.19 17.80
C SER A 95 -39.66 -27.58 17.78
N LEU A 96 -39.52 -26.42 18.43
CA LEU A 96 -38.28 -25.66 18.45
C LEU A 96 -37.04 -26.49 18.87
N ASN A 97 -35.98 -26.53 18.07
CA ASN A 97 -34.76 -27.27 18.42
C ASN A 97 -33.87 -26.41 19.33
N LEU A 98 -33.82 -26.74 20.62
CA LEU A 98 -33.07 -26.01 21.67
C LEU A 98 -31.55 -26.30 21.66
N GLU A 99 -30.96 -26.44 20.47
CA GLU A 99 -29.54 -26.68 20.26
C GLU A 99 -29.01 -25.79 19.11
N ASP A 100 -27.71 -25.52 19.09
CA ASP A 100 -27.09 -24.83 17.95
C ASP A 100 -27.29 -25.66 16.67
N SER A 101 -27.84 -25.04 15.62
CA SER A 101 -28.03 -25.74 14.35
C SER A 101 -26.70 -26.15 13.71
N LYS A 102 -26.62 -27.39 13.23
CA LYS A 102 -25.47 -27.93 12.47
C LYS A 102 -25.35 -27.26 11.09
N HIS A 103 -26.45 -26.72 10.57
CA HIS A 103 -26.50 -26.15 9.23
C HIS A 103 -26.18 -24.66 9.25
N ALA A 104 -25.22 -24.26 8.41
CA ALA A 104 -24.74 -22.88 8.38
C ALA A 104 -25.82 -21.86 8.01
N LEU A 105 -26.77 -22.22 7.13
CA LEU A 105 -27.80 -21.32 6.63
C LEU A 105 -28.80 -20.96 7.74
N ILE A 106 -29.20 -21.95 8.55
CA ILE A 106 -30.03 -21.75 9.74
C ILE A 106 -29.28 -20.88 10.76
N ARG A 107 -27.99 -21.18 11.04
CA ARG A 107 -27.17 -20.33 11.93
C ARG A 107 -27.08 -18.89 11.43
N ALA A 108 -26.92 -18.67 10.12
CA ALA A 108 -26.90 -17.33 9.54
C ALA A 108 -28.22 -16.59 9.78
N ALA A 109 -29.36 -17.28 9.67
CA ALA A 109 -30.67 -16.70 10.01
C ALA A 109 -30.74 -16.30 11.49
N HIS A 110 -30.30 -17.16 12.40
CA HIS A 110 -30.26 -16.87 13.85
C HIS A 110 -29.33 -15.71 14.19
N ILE A 111 -28.15 -15.63 13.57
CA ILE A 111 -27.18 -14.53 13.76
C ILE A 111 -27.76 -13.19 13.30
N LEU A 112 -28.48 -13.17 12.18
CA LEU A 112 -29.01 -11.94 11.60
C LEU A 112 -30.29 -11.45 12.28
N LEU A 113 -31.24 -12.36 12.54
CA LEU A 113 -32.59 -12.02 13.00
C LEU A 113 -32.80 -12.27 14.49
N GLY A 114 -31.89 -13.02 15.13
CA GLY A 114 -32.03 -13.57 16.47
C GLY A 114 -32.64 -14.98 16.45
N TYR A 115 -32.55 -15.64 17.59
CA TYR A 115 -33.18 -16.94 17.79
C TYR A 115 -34.72 -16.79 17.88
N PRO A 116 -35.50 -17.71 17.27
CA PRO A 116 -36.97 -17.64 17.28
C PRO A 116 -37.56 -17.65 18.70
N GLN A 117 -38.73 -17.03 18.86
CA GLN A 117 -39.47 -17.05 20.12
C GLN A 117 -40.04 -18.45 20.38
N MET A 118 -40.15 -18.83 21.66
CA MET A 118 -40.83 -20.07 22.03
C MET A 118 -42.31 -20.00 21.63
N SER A 119 -42.72 -20.94 20.77
CA SER A 119 -44.13 -21.23 20.49
C SER A 119 -44.66 -22.29 21.46
N ALA A 120 -45.83 -22.89 21.22
CA ALA A 120 -46.24 -24.08 21.97
C ALA A 120 -45.45 -25.30 21.49
N LYS A 121 -44.93 -26.12 22.40
CA LYS A 121 -44.09 -27.29 22.07
C LYS A 121 -44.83 -28.27 21.16
N THR A 122 -46.05 -28.61 21.53
CA THR A 122 -46.99 -29.43 20.76
C THR A 122 -48.38 -29.19 21.35
N PHE A 123 -49.41 -29.37 20.54
CA PHE A 123 -50.79 -29.38 21.01
C PHE A 123 -51.24 -30.81 21.22
N LYS A 124 -51.56 -31.20 22.46
CA LYS A 124 -52.15 -32.52 22.73
C LYS A 124 -53.68 -32.43 22.62
N PRO A 125 -54.33 -33.41 22.00
CA PRO A 125 -55.79 -33.46 21.96
C PRO A 125 -56.33 -33.82 23.35
N LEU A 126 -57.23 -32.98 23.87
CA LEU A 126 -58.06 -33.30 25.03
C LEU A 126 -59.46 -33.67 24.57
N LEU A 127 -60.10 -34.51 25.38
CA LEU A 127 -61.48 -34.86 25.18
C LEU A 127 -62.32 -34.24 26.29
N GLN A 128 -63.20 -33.31 25.92
CA GLN A 128 -64.15 -32.70 26.84
C GLN A 128 -65.51 -33.36 26.67
N TYR A 129 -66.14 -33.73 27.78
CA TYR A 129 -67.50 -34.26 27.81
C TYR A 129 -68.25 -33.74 29.04
N GLU A 130 -69.58 -33.74 28.97
CA GLU A 130 -70.43 -33.46 30.14
C GLU A 130 -70.76 -34.79 30.82
N ASP A 131 -70.39 -34.90 32.10
CA ASP A 131 -70.70 -36.08 32.89
C ASP A 131 -72.22 -36.25 33.03
N SER A 132 -72.73 -37.46 32.79
CA SER A 132 -74.17 -37.71 32.74
C SER A 132 -74.80 -37.82 34.13
N GLU A 133 -73.99 -38.06 35.17
CA GLU A 133 -74.44 -38.14 36.56
C GLU A 133 -74.37 -36.79 37.28
N THR A 134 -73.34 -35.98 37.01
CA THR A 134 -73.09 -34.70 37.71
C THR A 134 -73.44 -33.46 36.89
N GLY A 135 -73.49 -33.57 35.55
CA GLY A 135 -73.73 -32.44 34.64
C GLY A 135 -72.55 -31.46 34.52
N GLU A 136 -71.41 -31.76 35.14
CA GLU A 136 -70.21 -30.92 35.07
C GLU A 136 -69.34 -31.27 33.84
N PRO A 137 -68.70 -30.27 33.21
CA PRO A 137 -67.79 -30.51 32.09
C PRO A 137 -66.45 -31.07 32.60
N LYS A 138 -66.11 -32.30 32.23
CA LYS A 138 -64.78 -32.90 32.47
C LYS A 138 -63.96 -32.86 31.19
N ALA A 139 -62.69 -32.50 31.28
CA ALA A 139 -61.75 -32.49 30.17
C ALA A 139 -60.41 -33.08 30.60
N ASP A 140 -59.94 -34.12 29.90
CA ASP A 140 -58.66 -34.77 30.19
C ASP A 140 -58.09 -35.46 28.94
N THR A 141 -56.86 -35.96 29.01
CA THR A 141 -56.20 -36.68 27.91
C THR A 141 -56.86 -38.05 27.70
N PRO A 142 -56.89 -38.57 26.45
CA PRO A 142 -57.47 -39.88 26.19
C PRO A 142 -56.79 -41.01 26.99
N GLU A 143 -55.48 -40.90 27.26
CA GLU A 143 -54.73 -41.83 28.12
C GLU A 143 -55.27 -41.85 29.57
N ASN A 144 -55.41 -40.67 30.19
CA ASN A 144 -55.90 -40.56 31.57
C ASN A 144 -57.36 -40.99 31.68
N LEU A 145 -58.19 -40.65 30.70
CA LEU A 145 -59.60 -41.06 30.67
C LEU A 145 -59.75 -42.57 30.52
N LEU A 146 -58.90 -43.22 29.72
CA LEU A 146 -58.90 -44.67 29.59
C LEU A 146 -58.50 -45.36 30.90
N VAL A 147 -57.52 -44.80 31.63
CA VAL A 147 -57.12 -45.28 32.96
C VAL A 147 -58.25 -45.09 33.98
N ASP A 148 -58.90 -43.93 34.01
CA ASP A 148 -60.07 -43.65 34.88
C ASP A 148 -61.23 -44.61 34.59
N ILE A 149 -61.53 -44.84 33.31
CA ILE A 149 -62.60 -45.75 32.87
C ILE A 149 -62.27 -47.19 33.29
N SER A 150 -61.02 -47.64 33.10
CA SER A 150 -60.58 -48.99 33.46
C SER A 150 -60.54 -49.23 34.98
N THR A 151 -60.26 -48.22 35.79
CA THR A 151 -60.29 -48.33 37.26
C THR A 151 -61.70 -48.32 37.85
N HIS A 152 -62.67 -47.65 37.20
CA HIS A 152 -64.07 -47.65 37.62
C HIS A 152 -64.88 -48.87 37.13
N LEU A 153 -64.48 -49.49 36.02
CA LEU A 153 -65.06 -50.74 35.52
C LEU A 153 -64.32 -51.95 36.12
N GLY A 154 -64.66 -52.33 37.34
CA GLY A 154 -64.07 -53.49 38.01
C GLY A 154 -63.96 -54.74 37.11
N SER A 155 -62.73 -55.15 36.82
CA SER A 155 -62.27 -56.48 36.36
C SER A 155 -63.20 -57.27 35.43
N SER A 156 -63.83 -56.65 34.43
CA SER A 156 -64.72 -57.37 33.50
C SER A 156 -64.80 -56.81 32.08
N VAL A 157 -63.88 -55.91 31.70
CA VAL A 157 -63.65 -55.56 30.29
C VAL A 157 -62.23 -56.00 29.96
N GLU A 158 -62.09 -57.05 29.16
CA GLU A 158 -60.84 -57.31 28.44
C GLU A 158 -60.67 -56.16 27.45
N ILE A 159 -59.94 -55.13 27.86
CA ILE A 159 -59.50 -54.07 26.95
C ILE A 159 -58.38 -54.70 26.12
N GLU A 160 -58.75 -55.29 24.99
CA GLU A 160 -57.82 -55.77 23.96
C GLU A 160 -57.30 -54.58 23.14
N PHE A 161 -56.80 -53.55 23.83
CA PHE A 161 -56.24 -52.34 23.24
C PHE A 161 -54.94 -52.03 23.97
N ASP A 162 -53.81 -52.35 23.35
CA ASP A 162 -52.50 -51.97 23.86
C ASP A 162 -52.20 -50.52 23.42
N PRO A 163 -52.13 -49.56 24.36
CA PRO A 163 -51.84 -48.16 24.04
C PRO A 163 -50.45 -47.97 23.41
N ALA A 164 -49.55 -48.94 23.54
CA ALA A 164 -48.19 -48.87 23.00
C ALA A 164 -48.09 -49.22 21.50
N GLU A 165 -49.10 -49.89 20.93
CA GLU A 165 -49.08 -50.36 19.54
C GLU A 165 -49.90 -49.51 18.55
N HIS A 166 -50.74 -48.58 19.04
CA HIS A 166 -51.71 -47.83 18.21
C HIS A 166 -51.37 -46.33 18.07
N ASN A 167 -51.83 -45.72 16.97
CA ASN A 167 -51.58 -44.30 16.66
C ASN A 167 -52.45 -43.39 17.55
N ASP A 168 -51.97 -42.20 17.92
CA ASP A 168 -52.64 -41.25 18.82
C ASP A 168 -54.07 -40.90 18.36
N GLU A 169 -54.32 -40.91 17.05
CA GLU A 169 -55.62 -40.62 16.45
C GLU A 169 -56.61 -41.79 16.59
N GLU A 170 -56.11 -43.03 16.55
CA GLU A 170 -56.91 -44.24 16.75
C GLU A 170 -57.32 -44.36 18.22
N LEU A 171 -56.36 -44.16 19.15
CA LEU A 171 -56.63 -44.10 20.59
C LEU A 171 -57.64 -42.99 20.91
N PHE A 172 -57.48 -41.79 20.31
CA PHE A 172 -58.45 -40.70 20.49
C PHE A 172 -59.85 -41.10 20.01
N SER A 173 -59.98 -41.72 18.83
CA SER A 173 -61.26 -42.16 18.29
C SER A 173 -61.93 -43.25 19.15
N PHE A 174 -61.13 -44.17 19.71
CA PHE A 174 -61.60 -45.25 20.58
C PHE A 174 -62.10 -44.71 21.92
N VAL A 175 -61.34 -43.82 22.56
CA VAL A 175 -61.75 -43.20 23.82
C VAL A 175 -62.97 -42.29 23.62
N ALA A 176 -63.04 -41.55 22.49
CA ALA A 176 -64.19 -40.72 22.16
C ALA A 176 -65.48 -41.54 21.98
N THR A 177 -65.39 -42.71 21.35
CA THR A 177 -66.55 -43.60 21.17
C THR A 177 -66.98 -44.23 22.49
N LEU A 178 -66.05 -44.66 23.34
CA LEU A 178 -66.36 -45.17 24.69
C LEU A 178 -67.08 -44.13 25.56
N ILE A 179 -66.59 -42.89 25.57
CA ILE A 179 -67.17 -41.81 26.39
C ILE A 179 -68.52 -41.38 25.82
N GLY A 180 -68.65 -41.29 24.49
CA GLY A 180 -69.90 -40.94 23.82
C GLY A 180 -71.04 -41.95 24.01
N GLN A 181 -70.77 -43.16 24.50
CA GLN A 181 -71.82 -44.13 24.87
C GLN A 181 -72.54 -43.79 26.19
N LYS A 182 -71.87 -43.09 27.11
CA LYS A 182 -72.39 -42.78 28.46
C LYS A 182 -72.55 -41.30 28.75
N HIS A 183 -71.90 -40.43 27.99
CA HIS A 183 -71.81 -39.00 28.25
C HIS A 183 -72.24 -38.17 27.03
N ASN A 184 -72.65 -36.92 27.28
CA ASN A 184 -73.15 -36.01 26.25
C ASN A 184 -72.11 -34.92 25.90
N ASN A 185 -72.30 -34.23 24.78
CA ASN A 185 -71.49 -33.07 24.37
C ASN A 185 -69.97 -33.33 24.25
N VAL A 186 -69.59 -34.48 23.68
CA VAL A 186 -68.18 -34.83 23.43
C VAL A 186 -67.55 -33.89 22.39
N ARG A 187 -66.47 -33.20 22.75
CA ARG A 187 -65.73 -32.27 21.89
C ARG A 187 -64.22 -32.52 21.96
N ARG A 188 -63.54 -32.36 20.83
CA ARG A 188 -62.07 -32.34 20.75
C ARG A 188 -61.59 -30.93 21.07
N LEU A 189 -60.81 -30.79 22.13
CA LEU A 189 -60.06 -29.59 22.46
C LEU A 189 -58.57 -29.85 22.25
N PHE A 190 -57.78 -28.79 22.22
CA PHE A 190 -56.32 -28.87 22.17
C PHE A 190 -55.76 -28.06 23.32
N THR A 191 -54.79 -28.63 24.03
CA THR A 191 -54.04 -27.90 25.05
C THR A 191 -52.57 -27.87 24.71
N GLU A 192 -51.97 -26.73 24.99
CA GLU A 192 -50.55 -26.49 24.82
C GLU A 192 -49.77 -27.32 25.85
N VAL A 193 -48.79 -28.08 25.36
CA VAL A 193 -47.78 -28.69 26.21
C VAL A 193 -46.74 -27.61 26.54
N PRO A 194 -46.60 -27.19 27.81
CA PRO A 194 -45.60 -26.20 28.18
C PRO A 194 -44.19 -26.78 28.06
N TYR A 195 -43.22 -25.90 27.83
CA TYR A 195 -41.80 -26.25 27.93
C TYR A 195 -41.40 -26.44 29.40
N THR A 196 -40.38 -27.27 29.65
CA THR A 196 -39.83 -27.41 31.00
C THR A 196 -38.96 -26.20 31.37
N ASP A 197 -38.72 -25.98 32.67
CA ASP A 197 -37.85 -24.89 33.14
C ASP A 197 -36.42 -25.00 32.58
N GLU A 198 -35.91 -26.22 32.39
CA GLU A 198 -34.61 -26.47 31.75
C GLU A 198 -34.61 -26.05 30.28
N GLU A 199 -35.70 -26.31 29.56
CA GLU A 199 -35.87 -25.92 28.16
C GLU A 199 -35.95 -24.39 28.02
N HIS A 200 -36.65 -23.72 28.95
CA HIS A 200 -36.66 -22.26 29.06
C HIS A 200 -35.27 -21.68 29.28
N ALA A 201 -34.48 -22.25 30.20
CA ALA A 201 -33.11 -21.79 30.45
C ALA A 201 -32.20 -21.95 29.22
N ARG A 202 -32.33 -23.06 28.47
CA ARG A 202 -31.58 -23.27 27.22
C ARG A 202 -31.97 -22.27 26.13
N HIS A 203 -33.26 -21.97 26.01
CA HIS A 203 -33.73 -20.95 25.06
C HIS A 203 -33.17 -19.57 25.39
N GLU A 204 -33.13 -19.19 26.66
CA GLU A 204 -32.56 -17.92 27.10
C GLU A 204 -31.05 -17.85 26.78
N GLU A 205 -30.31 -18.93 27.02
CA GLU A 205 -28.89 -19.03 26.66
C GLU A 205 -28.65 -18.83 25.16
N LEU A 206 -29.42 -19.52 24.31
CA LEU A 206 -29.32 -19.40 22.85
C LEU A 206 -29.77 -18.00 22.36
N SER A 207 -30.82 -17.45 22.97
CA SER A 207 -31.34 -16.12 22.62
C SER A 207 -30.34 -15.02 22.93
N GLU A 208 -29.63 -15.10 24.06
CA GLU A 208 -28.54 -14.18 24.39
C GLU A 208 -27.31 -14.40 23.51
N ARG A 209 -26.98 -15.65 23.15
CA ARG A 209 -25.88 -15.95 22.22
C ARG A 209 -26.09 -15.32 20.84
N TYR A 210 -27.30 -15.43 20.29
CA TYR A 210 -27.66 -14.86 18.98
C TYR A 210 -28.11 -13.39 19.06
N ARG A 211 -27.88 -12.72 20.19
CA ARG A 211 -28.23 -11.32 20.36
C ARG A 211 -27.27 -10.42 19.58
N MET A 212 -27.72 -9.93 18.43
CA MET A 212 -27.04 -8.87 17.70
C MET A 212 -27.00 -7.58 18.55
N LYS A 213 -25.80 -7.03 18.76
CA LYS A 213 -25.58 -5.76 19.49
C LYS A 213 -25.85 -4.55 18.59
N GLU A 214 -25.64 -4.73 17.29
CA GLU A 214 -25.89 -3.77 16.22
C GLU A 214 -27.38 -3.69 15.85
N VAL A 215 -27.72 -2.80 14.91
CA VAL A 215 -29.08 -2.70 14.36
C VAL A 215 -29.38 -3.94 13.52
N ARG A 216 -30.48 -4.64 13.81
CA ARG A 216 -30.94 -5.80 13.04
C ARG A 216 -31.40 -5.42 11.62
N PRO A 217 -31.22 -6.30 10.64
CA PRO A 217 -31.79 -6.09 9.31
C PRO A 217 -33.33 -6.10 9.41
N SER A 218 -33.99 -5.25 8.63
CA SER A 218 -35.46 -5.21 8.61
C SER A 218 -36.09 -6.41 7.89
N GLU A 219 -35.31 -7.05 7.01
CA GLU A 219 -35.69 -8.25 6.27
C GLU A 219 -34.42 -9.01 5.90
N VAL A 220 -34.49 -10.35 5.87
CA VAL A 220 -33.44 -11.22 5.32
C VAL A 220 -34.04 -12.07 4.23
N VAL A 221 -33.48 -11.98 3.03
CA VAL A 221 -33.89 -12.81 1.90
C VAL A 221 -32.84 -13.85 1.61
N PHE A 222 -33.22 -15.12 1.74
CA PHE A 222 -32.41 -16.26 1.38
C PHE A 222 -32.68 -16.63 -0.07
N ILE A 223 -31.61 -16.68 -0.86
CA ILE A 223 -31.61 -17.06 -2.26
C ILE A 223 -30.72 -18.29 -2.40
N ALA A 224 -31.27 -19.38 -2.93
CA ALA A 224 -30.50 -20.58 -3.23
C ALA A 224 -30.67 -20.99 -4.69
N THR A 225 -29.59 -21.41 -5.33
CA THR A 225 -29.69 -22.07 -6.65
C THR A 225 -29.94 -23.56 -6.47
N ARG A 226 -30.65 -24.20 -7.40
CA ARG A 226 -30.76 -25.66 -7.52
C ARG A 226 -30.69 -26.07 -8.97
N THR A 227 -30.44 -27.35 -9.23
CA THR A 227 -30.64 -27.94 -10.56
C THR A 227 -32.14 -27.99 -10.88
N GLY A 228 -32.49 -27.89 -12.16
CA GLY A 228 -33.87 -28.02 -12.59
C GLY A 228 -34.43 -29.39 -12.21
N VAL A 229 -35.54 -29.41 -11.48
CA VAL A 229 -36.26 -30.66 -11.18
C VAL A 229 -37.09 -30.99 -12.41
N GLU A 230 -36.73 -32.05 -13.15
CA GLU A 230 -37.59 -32.56 -14.22
C GLU A 230 -38.91 -33.06 -13.62
N GLU A 231 -39.96 -32.30 -13.86
CA GLU A 231 -41.30 -32.64 -13.38
C GLU A 231 -42.02 -33.50 -14.42
N ASP A 232 -42.20 -34.79 -14.12
CA ASP A 232 -43.11 -35.68 -14.85
C ASP A 232 -44.51 -35.04 -14.95
N GLU A 233 -45.19 -35.17 -16.10
CA GLU A 233 -46.53 -34.62 -16.31
C GLU A 233 -47.54 -35.07 -15.25
N LYS A 234 -47.40 -36.32 -14.78
CA LYS A 234 -48.20 -36.88 -13.70
C LYS A 234 -47.99 -36.15 -12.38
N SER A 235 -46.75 -35.77 -12.07
CA SER A 235 -46.38 -35.03 -10.86
C SER A 235 -46.91 -33.58 -10.92
N LYS A 236 -46.88 -32.95 -12.10
CA LYS A 236 -47.51 -31.63 -12.33
C LYS A 236 -49.00 -31.66 -12.08
N LEU A 237 -49.70 -32.65 -12.64
CA LEU A 237 -51.14 -32.83 -12.46
C LEU A 237 -51.51 -33.11 -10.99
N GLN A 238 -50.74 -33.96 -10.30
CA GLN A 238 -50.94 -34.22 -8.88
C GLN A 238 -50.73 -32.96 -8.03
N ARG A 239 -49.71 -32.15 -8.30
CA ARG A 239 -49.51 -30.87 -7.59
C ARG A 239 -50.63 -29.89 -7.90
N ALA A 240 -51.07 -29.79 -9.16
CA ALA A 240 -52.18 -28.93 -9.56
C ALA A 240 -53.46 -29.29 -8.80
N TRP A 241 -53.77 -30.58 -8.63
CA TRP A 241 -54.92 -31.04 -7.83
C TRP A 241 -54.76 -30.77 -6.34
N LYS A 242 -53.55 -30.87 -5.78
CA LYS A 242 -53.25 -30.54 -4.38
C LYS A 242 -53.23 -29.03 -4.10
N THR A 243 -53.18 -28.15 -5.11
CA THR A 243 -53.13 -26.69 -4.94
C THR A 243 -54.28 -26.13 -4.09
N ASN A 244 -55.44 -26.80 -4.07
CA ASN A 244 -56.60 -26.40 -3.26
C ASN A 244 -56.50 -26.83 -1.78
N GLU A 245 -55.51 -27.63 -1.38
CA GLU A 245 -55.31 -28.10 -0.01
C GLU A 245 -54.29 -27.22 0.75
N GLU A 246 -54.65 -25.97 1.05
CA GLU A 246 -53.76 -25.06 1.82
C GLU A 246 -53.43 -25.58 3.23
N HIS A 247 -54.31 -26.41 3.81
CA HIS A 247 -54.15 -26.99 5.15
C HIS A 247 -52.96 -27.96 5.26
N ARG A 248 -52.42 -28.48 4.14
CA ARG A 248 -51.31 -29.45 4.10
C ARG A 248 -49.98 -28.84 3.62
N SER A 249 -49.83 -27.52 3.71
CA SER A 249 -48.61 -26.88 3.25
C SER A 249 -47.39 -27.23 4.10
N SER A 250 -46.23 -27.33 3.47
CA SER A 250 -44.97 -27.64 4.15
C SER A 250 -44.66 -26.69 5.31
N ARG A 251 -44.29 -27.26 6.46
CA ARG A 251 -43.86 -26.56 7.69
C ARG A 251 -42.35 -26.47 7.81
N PHE A 252 -41.62 -26.41 6.70
CA PHE A 252 -40.15 -26.38 6.70
C PHE A 252 -39.56 -25.21 7.51
N VAL A 253 -40.26 -24.07 7.59
CA VAL A 253 -39.84 -22.91 8.37
C VAL A 253 -39.79 -23.22 9.86
N GLU A 254 -40.86 -23.85 10.37
CA GLU A 254 -40.96 -24.28 11.77
C GLU A 254 -39.95 -25.40 12.08
N ARG A 255 -39.86 -26.39 11.19
CA ARG A 255 -38.97 -27.55 11.36
C ARG A 255 -37.48 -27.19 11.42
N ASN A 256 -37.10 -26.15 10.71
CA ASN A 256 -35.72 -25.67 10.63
C ASN A 256 -35.47 -24.41 11.49
N ASP A 257 -36.42 -24.04 12.35
CA ASP A 257 -36.32 -22.91 13.29
C ASP A 257 -35.98 -21.56 12.65
N TYR A 258 -36.48 -21.30 11.43
CA TYR A 258 -36.23 -20.02 10.78
C TYR A 258 -37.05 -18.89 11.42
N PRO A 259 -36.45 -17.71 11.69
CA PRO A 259 -37.19 -16.57 12.20
C PRO A 259 -38.20 -16.02 11.17
N PRO A 260 -39.33 -15.42 11.59
CA PRO A 260 -40.45 -15.01 10.71
C PRO A 260 -40.14 -13.86 9.75
N LEU A 261 -38.99 -13.21 9.87
CA LEU A 261 -38.51 -12.18 8.93
C LEU A 261 -37.66 -12.76 7.79
N SER A 262 -37.50 -14.08 7.74
CA SER A 262 -36.81 -14.81 6.68
C SER A 262 -37.73 -14.96 5.47
N ARG A 263 -37.25 -14.64 4.27
CA ARG A 263 -37.96 -14.92 3.02
C ARG A 263 -37.14 -15.86 2.15
N PHE A 264 -37.79 -16.76 1.42
CA PHE A 264 -37.10 -17.83 0.69
C PHE A 264 -37.38 -17.77 -0.81
N ALA A 265 -36.31 -17.63 -1.58
CA ALA A 265 -36.35 -17.63 -3.04
C ALA A 265 -35.37 -18.66 -3.62
N VAL A 266 -35.79 -19.35 -4.67
CA VAL A 266 -34.99 -20.34 -5.39
C VAL A 266 -34.86 -19.96 -6.85
N TYR A 267 -33.65 -20.16 -7.38
CA TYR A 267 -33.36 -20.09 -8.81
C TYR A 267 -33.02 -21.48 -9.34
N GLU A 268 -33.56 -21.82 -10.49
CA GLU A 268 -33.18 -23.05 -11.21
C GLU A 268 -32.05 -22.71 -12.15
N LEU A 269 -30.83 -23.06 -11.75
CA LEU A 269 -29.63 -22.80 -12.54
C LEU A 269 -29.37 -24.01 -13.44
N LEU A 270 -29.12 -23.75 -14.72
CA LEU A 270 -28.66 -24.77 -15.65
C LEU A 270 -27.32 -25.39 -15.19
N GLU A 271 -27.05 -26.61 -15.64
CA GLU A 271 -25.76 -27.24 -15.39
C GLU A 271 -24.64 -26.57 -16.20
N PRO A 272 -23.39 -26.51 -15.68
CA PRO A 272 -22.27 -25.89 -16.37
C PRO A 272 -21.94 -26.48 -17.75
N GLU A 273 -22.37 -27.72 -18.01
CA GLU A 273 -22.17 -28.39 -19.30
C GLU A 273 -23.11 -27.86 -20.39
N ASN A 274 -24.17 -27.14 -20.01
CA ASN A 274 -25.14 -26.58 -20.94
C ASN A 274 -24.58 -25.32 -21.62
N SER A 275 -24.73 -25.20 -22.94
CA SER A 275 -24.30 -24.02 -23.70
C SER A 275 -25.02 -22.72 -23.29
N GLY A 276 -26.19 -22.83 -22.65
CA GLY A 276 -26.93 -21.69 -22.10
C GLY A 276 -26.49 -21.26 -20.70
N TYR A 277 -25.51 -21.92 -20.07
CA TYR A 277 -25.15 -21.70 -18.67
C TYR A 277 -24.79 -20.25 -18.37
N ASP A 278 -23.93 -19.62 -19.16
CA ASP A 278 -23.48 -18.24 -18.89
C ASP A 278 -24.61 -17.22 -18.99
N GLN A 279 -25.54 -17.45 -19.91
CA GLN A 279 -26.73 -16.62 -20.05
C GLN A 279 -27.64 -16.75 -18.82
N ASP A 280 -27.80 -17.97 -18.33
CA ASP A 280 -28.65 -18.26 -17.18
C ASP A 280 -28.01 -17.78 -15.87
N LEU A 281 -26.69 -17.89 -15.74
CA LEU A 281 -25.91 -17.31 -14.65
C LEU A 281 -26.04 -15.78 -14.62
N LEU A 282 -26.01 -15.12 -15.80
CA LEU A 282 -26.29 -13.69 -15.90
C LEU A 282 -27.71 -13.36 -15.44
N ARG A 283 -28.72 -14.15 -15.84
CA ARG A 283 -30.12 -13.98 -15.38
C ARG A 283 -30.23 -14.09 -13.87
N PHE A 284 -29.59 -15.11 -13.28
CA PHE A 284 -29.55 -15.30 -11.84
C PHE A 284 -29.03 -14.06 -11.12
N TRP A 285 -27.84 -13.59 -11.50
CA TRP A 285 -27.21 -12.44 -10.84
C TRP A 285 -27.95 -11.13 -11.06
N LEU A 286 -28.50 -10.89 -12.25
CA LEU A 286 -29.36 -9.74 -12.50
C LEU A 286 -30.67 -9.81 -11.70
N GLY A 287 -31.19 -11.01 -11.46
CA GLY A 287 -32.30 -11.26 -10.55
C GLY A 287 -31.96 -10.90 -9.11
N VAL A 288 -30.81 -11.37 -8.61
CA VAL A 288 -30.30 -11.01 -7.28
C VAL A 288 -30.13 -9.49 -7.16
N LEU A 289 -29.52 -8.84 -8.16
CA LEU A 289 -29.33 -7.39 -8.19
C LEU A 289 -30.67 -6.64 -8.16
N THR A 290 -31.61 -7.03 -9.01
CA THR A 290 -32.94 -6.40 -9.09
C THR A 290 -33.68 -6.56 -7.77
N LEU A 291 -33.62 -7.74 -7.14
CA LEU A 291 -34.22 -7.97 -5.84
C LEU A 291 -33.51 -7.20 -4.72
N ALA A 292 -32.19 -7.01 -4.79
CA ALA A 292 -31.41 -6.29 -3.79
C ALA A 292 -31.69 -4.77 -3.78
N ILE A 293 -31.93 -4.18 -4.96
CA ILE A 293 -32.20 -2.73 -5.10
C ILE A 293 -33.65 -2.39 -4.72
N ASN A 294 -34.58 -3.32 -4.95
CA ASN A 294 -36.01 -3.10 -4.75
C ASN A 294 -36.52 -3.67 -3.42
N LEU A 295 -37.52 -3.00 -2.85
CA LEU A 295 -38.30 -3.54 -1.73
C LEU A 295 -39.56 -4.17 -2.27
N VAL A 296 -39.67 -5.49 -2.13
CA VAL A 296 -40.82 -6.26 -2.61
C VAL A 296 -41.92 -6.21 -1.54
N PRO A 297 -43.19 -6.00 -1.89
CA PRO A 297 -44.27 -5.94 -0.92
C PRO A 297 -44.43 -7.29 -0.18
N PRO A 298 -44.63 -7.29 1.16
CA PRO A 298 -44.76 -8.52 1.94
C PRO A 298 -45.91 -9.45 1.51
N GLY A 299 -46.96 -8.88 0.90
CA GLY A 299 -48.09 -9.65 0.37
C GLY A 299 -47.71 -10.52 -0.84
N ALA A 300 -46.72 -10.10 -1.63
CA ALA A 300 -46.26 -10.85 -2.80
C ALA A 300 -45.11 -11.81 -2.47
N PHE A 301 -44.33 -11.53 -1.43
CA PHE A 301 -43.19 -12.35 -1.03
C PHE A 301 -43.26 -12.69 0.46
N GLN A 302 -43.99 -13.76 0.82
CA GLN A 302 -44.30 -14.19 2.20
C GLN A 302 -43.14 -14.94 2.89
N ALA A 303 -43.10 -14.95 4.22
CA ALA A 303 -42.00 -15.54 5.01
C ALA A 303 -42.07 -17.08 5.11
N ASP A 304 -43.28 -17.64 5.18
CA ASP A 304 -43.47 -19.09 5.39
C ASP A 304 -43.58 -19.88 4.07
N ARG A 305 -43.23 -19.26 2.94
CA ARG A 305 -43.46 -19.80 1.60
C ARG A 305 -42.19 -19.75 0.78
N LEU A 306 -42.01 -20.75 -0.07
CA LEU A 306 -40.95 -20.78 -1.06
C LEU A 306 -41.40 -20.11 -2.36
N TYR A 307 -40.54 -19.29 -2.95
CA TYR A 307 -40.77 -18.65 -4.24
C TYR A 307 -39.70 -19.03 -5.26
N ARG A 308 -40.09 -19.20 -6.52
CA ARG A 308 -39.17 -19.24 -7.65
C ARG A 308 -39.03 -17.84 -8.19
N PHE A 309 -37.81 -17.31 -8.22
CA PHE A 309 -37.55 -16.00 -8.82
C PHE A 309 -36.83 -16.13 -10.16
N GLY A 310 -37.05 -15.17 -11.05
CA GLY A 310 -36.43 -15.11 -12.35
C GLY A 310 -36.55 -13.71 -12.94
N VAL A 311 -35.69 -13.40 -13.89
CA VAL A 311 -35.71 -12.12 -14.60
C VAL A 311 -35.74 -12.37 -16.09
N ASP A 312 -36.64 -11.65 -16.75
CA ASP A 312 -36.69 -11.58 -18.20
C ASP A 312 -35.88 -10.38 -18.67
N PHE A 313 -35.07 -10.59 -19.71
CA PHE A 313 -34.43 -9.51 -20.43
C PHE A 313 -34.69 -9.60 -21.93
N GLY A 314 -34.65 -8.45 -22.59
CA GLY A 314 -34.67 -8.36 -24.03
C GLY A 314 -33.31 -8.76 -24.59
N ALA A 315 -33.24 -9.90 -25.28
CA ALA A 315 -32.06 -10.30 -26.03
C ALA A 315 -31.52 -9.19 -26.98
N PRO A 316 -32.35 -8.46 -27.77
CA PRO A 316 -31.82 -7.41 -28.64
C PRO A 316 -31.27 -6.20 -27.87
N GLU A 317 -31.96 -5.77 -26.80
CA GLU A 317 -31.56 -4.62 -25.97
C GLU A 317 -30.24 -4.92 -25.23
N LEU A 318 -30.10 -6.13 -24.68
CA LEU A 318 -28.86 -6.61 -24.06
C LEU A 318 -27.73 -6.72 -25.08
N GLY A 319 -28.01 -7.28 -26.27
CA GLY A 319 -27.04 -7.42 -27.34
C GLY A 319 -26.53 -6.08 -27.86
N GLU A 320 -27.39 -5.06 -27.99
CA GLU A 320 -26.99 -3.70 -28.36
C GLU A 320 -26.06 -3.08 -27.31
N MET A 321 -26.42 -3.21 -26.03
CA MET A 321 -25.62 -2.71 -24.92
C MET A 321 -24.25 -3.39 -24.83
N LEU A 322 -24.19 -4.72 -24.95
CA LEU A 322 -22.94 -5.48 -24.95
C LEU A 322 -22.09 -5.15 -26.18
N ASN A 323 -22.68 -5.04 -27.37
CA ASN A 323 -21.96 -4.61 -28.58
C ASN A 323 -21.36 -3.21 -28.43
N ALA A 324 -22.09 -2.27 -27.85
CA ALA A 324 -21.60 -0.93 -27.55
C ALA A 324 -20.44 -0.96 -26.54
N HIS A 325 -20.53 -1.79 -25.49
CA HIS A 325 -19.46 -1.94 -24.51
C HIS A 325 -18.21 -2.60 -25.09
N ILE A 326 -18.35 -3.72 -25.81
CA ILE A 326 -17.25 -4.39 -26.54
C ILE A 326 -16.58 -3.41 -27.50
N SER A 327 -17.35 -2.55 -28.19
CA SER A 327 -16.81 -1.52 -29.09
C SER A 327 -15.92 -0.52 -28.33
N ARG A 328 -16.38 0.00 -27.18
CA ARG A 328 -15.58 0.88 -26.31
C ARG A 328 -14.31 0.19 -25.81
N LEU A 329 -14.42 -1.04 -25.32
CA LEU A 329 -13.29 -1.84 -24.84
C LEU A 329 -12.27 -2.11 -25.96
N ALA A 330 -12.72 -2.45 -27.17
CA ALA A 330 -11.87 -2.70 -28.31
C ALA A 330 -11.09 -1.45 -28.73
N MET A 331 -11.72 -0.27 -28.67
CA MET A 331 -11.05 1.00 -28.93
C MET A 331 -9.95 1.30 -27.92
N VAL A 332 -10.24 1.15 -26.63
CA VAL A 332 -9.23 1.37 -25.57
C VAL A 332 -8.09 0.37 -25.69
N ARG A 333 -8.39 -0.90 -26.00
CA ARG A 333 -7.37 -1.91 -26.30
C ARG A 333 -6.45 -1.45 -27.45
N ASP A 334 -7.02 -0.98 -28.55
CA ASP A 334 -6.23 -0.53 -29.71
C ASP A 334 -5.39 0.72 -29.38
N HIS A 335 -5.89 1.61 -28.52
CA HIS A 335 -5.12 2.75 -28.01
C HIS A 335 -3.98 2.30 -27.09
N LEU A 336 -4.23 1.39 -26.15
CA LEU A 336 -3.19 0.77 -25.32
C LEU A 336 -2.16 0.04 -26.16
N ASP A 337 -2.57 -0.67 -27.21
CA ASP A 337 -1.66 -1.33 -28.15
C ASP A 337 -0.75 -0.32 -28.86
N ARG A 338 -1.27 0.84 -29.25
CA ARG A 338 -0.44 1.94 -29.78
C ARG A 338 0.52 2.47 -28.72
N LEU A 339 0.08 2.68 -27.48
CA LEU A 339 0.95 3.18 -26.41
C LEU A 339 2.05 2.17 -26.01
N ILE A 340 1.72 0.88 -25.96
CA ILE A 340 2.67 -0.21 -25.67
C ILE A 340 3.65 -0.38 -26.83
N SER A 341 3.17 -0.28 -28.07
CA SER A 341 3.98 -0.48 -29.29
C SER A 341 4.77 0.77 -29.68
N ALA A 342 4.34 1.95 -29.22
CA ALA A 342 5.08 3.19 -29.35
C ALA A 342 6.36 3.08 -28.51
N ARG A 343 7.38 2.43 -29.07
CA ARG A 343 8.77 2.70 -28.73
C ARG A 343 9.01 4.15 -29.10
N ALA A 344 8.72 5.06 -28.19
CA ALA A 344 9.32 6.38 -28.23
C ALA A 344 10.83 6.14 -28.17
N LYS A 345 11.48 6.14 -29.33
CA LYS A 345 12.93 6.17 -29.38
C LYS A 345 13.32 7.41 -28.58
N PRO A 346 14.05 7.27 -27.46
CA PRO A 346 14.47 8.44 -26.71
C PRO A 346 15.15 9.39 -27.70
N PRO A 347 14.91 10.71 -27.59
CA PRO A 347 15.62 11.65 -28.44
C PRO A 347 17.11 11.35 -28.26
N SER A 348 17.82 11.16 -29.38
CA SER A 348 19.29 11.07 -29.33
C SER A 348 19.76 12.46 -28.91
N ILE A 349 20.20 12.56 -27.67
CA ILE A 349 20.80 13.78 -27.14
C ILE A 349 22.29 13.56 -27.22
N GLU A 350 22.99 14.50 -27.85
CA GLU A 350 24.44 14.43 -27.89
C GLU A 350 24.97 14.57 -26.45
N ASN A 351 25.79 13.61 -26.02
CA ASN A 351 26.43 13.62 -24.71
C ASN A 351 27.30 14.88 -24.45
N ALA A 352 27.57 15.68 -25.48
CA ALA A 352 28.23 16.97 -25.38
C ALA A 352 27.36 18.01 -24.65
N ASP A 353 26.05 18.02 -24.91
CA ASP A 353 25.11 19.00 -24.34
C ASP A 353 24.86 18.73 -22.84
N LEU A 354 24.90 17.44 -22.44
CA LEU A 354 24.72 17.03 -21.05
C LEU A 354 25.96 17.28 -20.17
N LEU A 355 27.13 17.44 -20.79
CA LEU A 355 28.43 17.60 -20.13
C LEU A 355 29.08 18.96 -20.40
N GLU A 356 28.29 19.97 -20.73
CA GLU A 356 28.78 21.35 -20.84
C GLU A 356 29.56 21.76 -19.57
N PRO A 357 30.78 22.29 -19.73
CA PRO A 357 31.62 22.62 -18.60
C PRO A 357 30.98 23.73 -17.77
N LEU A 358 30.74 23.45 -16.49
CA LEU A 358 30.33 24.46 -15.51
C LEU A 358 31.57 25.17 -14.99
N GLU A 359 31.77 26.43 -15.34
CA GLU A 359 32.93 27.20 -14.88
C GLU A 359 32.76 27.66 -13.43
N ALA A 360 33.58 27.11 -12.53
CA ALA A 360 33.71 27.60 -11.17
C ALA A 360 34.80 28.67 -11.10
N HIS A 361 34.42 29.90 -10.73
CA HIS A 361 35.38 30.99 -10.57
C HIS A 361 36.06 30.95 -9.20
N VAL A 362 37.39 30.84 -9.20
CA VAL A 362 38.23 31.02 -8.01
C VAL A 362 39.31 32.03 -8.34
N ALA A 363 39.07 33.29 -7.97
CA ALA A 363 40.04 34.36 -8.10
C ALA A 363 40.73 34.61 -6.75
N PHE A 364 42.05 34.57 -6.76
CA PHE A 364 42.90 34.97 -5.64
C PHE A 364 43.43 36.39 -5.91
N ASP A 365 42.51 37.31 -6.20
CA ASP A 365 42.87 38.71 -6.45
C ASP A 365 43.35 39.35 -5.14
N ASP A 366 44.51 40.02 -5.21
CA ASP A 366 45.12 40.79 -4.12
C ASP A 366 45.21 40.06 -2.76
N LEU A 367 45.62 38.78 -2.74
CA LEU A 367 45.94 38.08 -1.50
C LEU A 367 47.03 38.77 -0.65
N GLY A 368 47.81 39.67 -1.27
CA GLY A 368 48.97 40.31 -0.67
C GLY A 368 50.19 39.39 -0.72
N GLY A 369 51.10 39.52 0.24
CA GLY A 369 52.29 38.67 0.34
C GLY A 369 53.62 39.42 0.24
N LYS A 370 53.60 40.68 -0.23
CA LYS A 370 54.78 41.58 -0.16
C LYS A 370 55.23 41.86 1.29
N GLU A 371 54.32 41.69 2.25
CA GLU A 371 54.60 41.86 3.68
C GLU A 371 55.41 40.69 4.30
N LEU A 372 55.49 39.56 3.59
CA LEU A 372 56.17 38.31 4.00
C LEU A 372 57.68 38.33 3.74
N ALA A 373 58.27 39.50 3.48
CA ALA A 373 59.71 39.67 3.33
C ALA A 373 60.33 40.24 4.61
N ALA A 374 61.46 39.68 5.02
CA ALA A 374 62.32 40.27 6.05
C ALA A 374 63.03 41.51 5.48
N ARG A 375 63.13 42.56 6.30
CA ARG A 375 63.79 43.81 5.89
C ARG A 375 65.30 43.63 5.82
N SER A 376 65.93 44.03 4.71
CA SER A 376 67.39 43.93 4.50
C SER A 376 68.18 45.16 4.99
N ARG A 377 67.51 46.25 5.35
CA ARG A 377 68.16 47.49 5.81
C ARG A 377 68.43 47.46 7.32
N GLY A 378 69.55 48.03 7.75
CA GLY A 378 69.89 48.25 9.16
C GLY A 378 70.77 47.19 9.82
N TYR A 379 71.39 46.29 9.05
CA TYR A 379 72.47 45.41 9.49
C TYR A 379 73.83 46.13 9.39
N GLY A 380 74.61 46.02 10.47
CA GLY A 380 75.86 46.73 10.67
C GLY A 380 77.09 45.96 10.18
N LEU A 381 78.27 46.49 10.47
CA LEU A 381 79.55 45.80 10.24
C LEU A 381 79.85 44.76 11.34
N ALA A 382 79.38 45.02 12.56
CA ALA A 382 79.49 44.11 13.71
C ALA A 382 78.13 43.49 14.06
N ALA A 383 78.14 42.40 14.82
CA ALA A 383 76.93 41.69 15.24
C ALA A 383 76.06 42.47 16.27
N ASP A 384 76.64 43.43 16.98
CA ASP A 384 76.05 44.15 18.13
C ASP A 384 75.91 45.66 17.93
N ILE A 385 76.63 46.25 16.95
CA ILE A 385 76.62 47.69 16.65
C ILE A 385 76.02 47.90 15.24
N PRO A 386 74.98 48.75 15.08
CA PRO A 386 74.40 49.68 16.06
C PRO A 386 73.35 49.07 17.02
N ARG A 387 72.85 47.86 16.74
CA ARG A 387 71.94 47.08 17.60
C ARG A 387 72.27 45.60 17.45
N ASP A 388 71.87 44.79 18.43
CA ASP A 388 71.99 43.34 18.36
C ASP A 388 71.22 42.78 17.16
N GLU A 389 71.97 42.27 16.19
CA GLU A 389 71.45 41.68 14.96
C GLU A 389 70.62 40.41 15.24
N TYR A 390 70.91 39.69 16.32
CA TYR A 390 70.18 38.49 16.70
C TYR A 390 68.75 38.82 17.15
N GLN A 391 68.61 39.80 18.07
CA GLN A 391 67.31 40.28 18.52
C GLN A 391 66.50 40.84 17.35
N ARG A 392 67.10 41.69 16.53
CA ARG A 392 66.45 42.25 15.33
C ARG A 392 65.96 41.17 14.37
N TRP A 393 66.79 40.16 14.06
CA TRP A 393 66.38 39.07 13.19
C TRP A 393 65.24 38.24 13.81
N SER A 394 65.26 38.03 15.13
CA SER A 394 64.18 37.32 15.82
C SER A 394 62.84 38.06 15.75
N GLU A 395 62.84 39.38 15.88
CA GLU A 395 61.66 40.23 15.71
C GLU A 395 61.13 40.19 14.27
N GLU A 396 62.01 40.29 13.28
CA GLU A 396 61.63 40.26 11.86
C GLU A 396 61.08 38.88 11.46
N VAL A 397 61.66 37.78 11.92
CA VAL A 397 61.12 36.43 11.68
C VAL A 397 59.79 36.24 12.41
N GLY A 398 59.65 36.76 13.64
CA GLY A 398 58.38 36.79 14.36
C GLY A 398 57.29 37.50 13.56
N ARG A 399 57.60 38.69 13.02
CA ARG A 399 56.70 39.44 12.13
C ARG A 399 56.33 38.62 10.88
N VAL A 400 57.31 38.06 10.17
CA VAL A 400 57.07 37.27 8.95
C VAL A 400 56.23 36.01 9.25
N SER A 401 56.48 35.32 10.37
CA SER A 401 55.72 34.14 10.77
C SER A 401 54.25 34.44 11.10
N SER A 402 54.00 35.54 11.83
CA SER A 402 52.64 36.00 12.14
C SER A 402 51.88 36.45 10.90
N ALA A 403 52.56 37.17 9.99
CA ALA A 403 52.01 37.55 8.69
C ALA A 403 51.73 36.34 7.80
N ALA A 404 52.55 35.28 7.85
CA ALA A 404 52.34 34.04 7.09
C ALA A 404 51.07 33.31 7.55
N ALA A 405 50.84 33.22 8.86
CA ALA A 405 49.61 32.64 9.40
C ALA A 405 48.35 33.44 8.99
N LEU A 406 48.43 34.78 8.99
CA LEU A 406 47.32 35.64 8.54
C LEU A 406 47.09 35.54 7.02
N PHE A 407 48.16 35.45 6.24
CA PHE A 407 48.11 35.25 4.79
C PHE A 407 47.32 34.00 4.45
N MET A 408 47.63 32.85 5.07
CA MET A 408 46.96 31.57 4.78
C MET A 408 45.46 31.52 5.11
N ARG A 409 44.96 32.43 5.97
CA ARG A 409 43.51 32.50 6.28
C ARG A 409 42.67 32.98 5.11
N ARG A 410 43.19 33.90 4.27
CA ARG A 410 42.43 34.47 3.15
C ARG A 410 42.18 33.46 2.02
N PRO A 411 43.19 32.74 1.48
CA PRO A 411 42.98 31.70 0.48
C PRO A 411 42.01 30.61 0.94
N ARG A 412 42.13 30.16 2.21
CA ARG A 412 41.22 29.15 2.78
C ARG A 412 39.75 29.59 2.73
N ARG A 413 39.46 30.85 3.06
CA ARG A 413 38.09 31.41 2.99
C ARG A 413 37.59 31.53 1.55
N LEU A 414 38.43 31.94 0.62
CA LEU A 414 38.07 32.06 -0.79
C LEU A 414 37.76 30.69 -1.42
N VAL A 415 38.58 29.67 -1.12
CA VAL A 415 38.29 28.29 -1.55
C VAL A 415 36.99 27.78 -0.93
N ALA A 416 36.75 28.03 0.36
CA ALA A 416 35.49 27.64 1.00
C ALA A 416 34.26 28.30 0.33
N ARG A 417 34.35 29.59 -0.03
CA ARG A 417 33.30 30.30 -0.76
C ARG A 417 33.10 29.72 -2.17
N ALA A 418 34.18 29.41 -2.87
CA ALA A 418 34.12 28.79 -4.18
C ALA A 418 33.49 27.39 -4.17
N VAL A 419 33.80 26.57 -3.16
CA VAL A 419 33.16 25.26 -2.95
C VAL A 419 31.64 25.42 -2.76
N TYR A 420 31.22 26.43 -2.00
CA TYR A 420 29.79 26.73 -1.84
C TYR A 420 29.15 27.12 -3.18
N GLY A 421 29.76 28.04 -3.92
CA GLY A 421 29.29 28.46 -5.24
C GLY A 421 29.21 27.31 -6.25
N ALA A 422 30.20 26.41 -6.26
CA ALA A 422 30.18 25.22 -7.11
C ALA A 422 29.00 24.28 -6.79
N ARG A 423 28.65 24.12 -5.50
CA ARG A 423 27.47 23.34 -5.09
C ARG A 423 26.16 24.01 -5.52
N GLU A 424 26.11 25.33 -5.53
CA GLU A 424 24.94 26.10 -5.96
C GLU A 424 24.72 25.98 -7.48
N LEU A 425 25.78 26.12 -8.28
CA LEU A 425 25.74 25.91 -9.74
C LEU A 425 25.16 24.54 -10.10
N VAL A 426 25.59 23.50 -9.38
CA VAL A 426 25.08 22.13 -9.56
C VAL A 426 23.58 22.02 -9.28
N ARG A 427 23.05 22.71 -8.27
CA ARG A 427 21.62 22.68 -7.92
C ARG A 427 20.76 23.38 -8.96
N VAL A 428 21.22 24.50 -9.51
CA VAL A 428 20.46 25.26 -10.52
C VAL A 428 20.39 24.51 -11.85
N SER A 429 21.42 23.72 -12.17
CA SER A 429 21.52 22.99 -13.45
C SER A 429 20.69 21.71 -13.56
N THR A 430 20.02 21.25 -12.49
CA THR A 430 19.17 20.04 -12.56
C THR A 430 17.84 20.36 -13.26
N GLY A 431 17.82 20.23 -14.59
CA GLY A 431 16.61 20.29 -15.41
C GLY A 431 15.79 18.98 -15.40
N GLU A 432 14.71 18.95 -16.19
CA GLU A 432 13.84 17.77 -16.34
C GLU A 432 14.64 16.52 -16.74
N ALA A 433 14.33 15.40 -16.09
CA ALA A 433 15.04 14.14 -16.30
C ALA A 433 14.70 13.56 -17.68
N VAL A 434 15.63 13.70 -18.63
CA VAL A 434 15.50 13.04 -19.93
C VAL A 434 15.90 11.57 -19.82
N VAL A 435 15.15 10.70 -20.49
CA VAL A 435 15.51 9.29 -20.63
C VAL A 435 16.51 9.15 -21.75
N LEU A 436 17.70 8.66 -21.41
CA LEU A 436 18.79 8.39 -22.34
C LEU A 436 18.64 7.00 -22.97
N ASP A 437 19.15 6.84 -24.19
CA ASP A 437 19.32 5.52 -24.79
C ASP A 437 20.37 4.69 -24.04
N GLU A 438 20.39 3.38 -24.27
CA GLU A 438 21.36 2.48 -23.66
C GLU A 438 22.81 2.81 -24.07
N PHE A 439 23.03 3.08 -25.36
CA PHE A 439 24.35 3.50 -25.85
C PHE A 439 24.79 4.86 -25.30
N ASP A 440 23.87 5.85 -25.30
CA ASP A 440 24.15 7.19 -24.78
C ASP A 440 24.50 7.14 -23.29
N ARG A 441 23.79 6.29 -22.53
CA ARG A 441 24.04 6.06 -21.10
C ARG A 441 25.42 5.48 -20.86
N ASP A 442 25.77 4.41 -21.56
CA ASP A 442 27.04 3.71 -21.37
C ASP A 442 28.21 4.65 -21.75
N GLU A 443 28.05 5.46 -22.81
CA GLU A 443 29.02 6.49 -23.17
C GLU A 443 29.11 7.59 -22.09
N LEU A 444 27.99 8.08 -21.56
CA LEU A 444 27.97 9.05 -20.47
C LEU A 444 28.67 8.50 -19.22
N GLU A 445 28.41 7.24 -18.87
CA GLU A 445 29.05 6.55 -17.75
C GLU A 445 30.57 6.45 -17.96
N ASP A 446 31.03 6.08 -19.15
CA ASP A 446 32.45 6.06 -19.50
C ASP A 446 33.11 7.44 -19.40
N ARG A 447 32.45 8.49 -19.90
CA ARG A 447 32.92 9.88 -19.80
C ARG A 447 32.99 10.34 -18.34
N LEU A 448 31.98 10.01 -17.54
CA LEU A 448 31.95 10.32 -16.10
C LEU A 448 33.05 9.56 -15.35
N ASN A 449 33.30 8.29 -15.68
CA ASN A 449 34.36 7.48 -15.08
C ASN A 449 35.75 8.04 -15.41
N LYS A 450 35.98 8.48 -16.65
CA LYS A 450 37.23 9.16 -17.05
C LYS A 450 37.44 10.44 -16.23
N ARG A 451 36.40 11.27 -16.06
CA ARG A 451 36.47 12.49 -15.23
C ARG A 451 36.66 12.18 -13.75
N LEU A 452 35.99 11.15 -13.21
CA LEU A 452 36.15 10.72 -11.82
C LEU A 452 37.60 10.33 -11.51
N ARG A 453 38.27 9.60 -12.41
CA ARG A 453 39.69 9.26 -12.26
C ARG A 453 40.58 10.51 -12.18
N ALA A 454 40.29 11.55 -12.95
CA ALA A 454 41.01 12.82 -12.88
C ALA A 454 40.78 13.55 -11.54
N LEU A 455 39.56 13.48 -10.98
CA LEU A 455 39.21 14.09 -9.68
C LEU A 455 39.81 13.38 -8.46
N VAL A 456 40.16 12.10 -8.57
CA VAL A 456 40.72 11.30 -7.46
C VAL A 456 42.19 11.64 -7.17
N VAL A 457 42.88 12.35 -8.07
CA VAL A 457 44.29 12.74 -7.86
C VAL A 457 44.39 13.78 -6.73
N PRO A 458 45.27 13.59 -5.72
CA PRO A 458 45.44 14.49 -4.58
C PRO A 458 46.20 15.78 -4.98
N ALA A 459 45.67 16.55 -5.93
CA ALA A 459 46.29 17.77 -6.42
C ALA A 459 46.14 18.95 -5.44
N THR A 460 45.20 18.88 -4.50
CA THR A 460 44.74 20.04 -3.70
C THR A 460 45.26 20.07 -2.25
N THR A 461 45.65 18.93 -1.68
CA THR A 461 46.06 18.83 -0.27
C THR A 461 47.40 19.50 0.01
N THR A 462 48.30 19.55 -0.99
CA THR A 462 49.66 20.09 -0.85
C THR A 462 49.77 21.59 -1.17
N LEU A 463 48.71 22.21 -1.71
CA LEU A 463 48.74 23.60 -2.19
C LEU A 463 48.47 24.64 -1.10
N LEU A 464 47.75 24.28 -0.03
CA LEU A 464 47.40 25.16 1.10
C LEU A 464 47.99 24.68 2.43
N ASP A 465 49.20 24.12 2.38
CA ASP A 465 49.89 23.58 3.55
C ASP A 465 50.61 24.69 4.34
N GLU A 466 50.01 25.07 5.47
CA GLU A 466 50.59 26.02 6.43
C GLU A 466 51.86 25.49 7.08
N GLY A 467 51.94 24.17 7.31
CA GLY A 467 53.12 23.51 7.87
C GLY A 467 54.31 23.60 6.92
N ARG A 468 54.08 23.49 5.62
CA ARG A 468 55.13 23.66 4.60
C ARG A 468 55.70 25.08 4.58
N LEU A 469 54.84 26.11 4.60
CA LEU A 469 55.27 27.51 4.64
C LEU A 469 56.06 27.81 5.93
N GLN A 470 55.54 27.36 7.09
CA GLN A 470 56.23 27.52 8.38
C GLN A 470 57.57 26.76 8.42
N CYS A 471 57.63 25.55 7.86
CA CYS A 471 58.87 24.77 7.76
C CYS A 471 59.90 25.50 6.87
N GLY A 472 59.45 26.11 5.76
CA GLY A 472 60.27 26.96 4.90
C GLY A 472 60.87 28.15 5.66
N ILE A 473 60.04 28.85 6.44
CA ILE A 473 60.46 29.98 7.30
C ILE A 473 61.45 29.51 8.37
N ASN A 474 61.16 28.41 9.06
CA ASN A 474 62.00 27.89 10.14
C ASN A 474 63.38 27.44 9.63
N ARG A 475 63.42 26.74 8.49
CA ARG A 475 64.67 26.30 7.87
C ARG A 475 65.54 27.49 7.45
N GLY A 476 64.92 28.53 6.90
CA GLY A 476 65.62 29.76 6.54
C GLY A 476 66.08 30.57 7.77
N ASN A 477 65.29 30.58 8.85
CA ASN A 477 65.63 31.23 10.12
C ASN A 477 66.89 30.62 10.76
N VAL A 478 66.99 29.29 10.81
CA VAL A 478 68.17 28.58 11.34
C VAL A 478 69.42 29.00 10.57
N GLY A 479 69.38 28.98 9.23
CA GLY A 479 70.53 29.33 8.39
C GLY A 479 71.02 30.78 8.52
N VAL A 480 70.14 31.72 8.89
CA VAL A 480 70.54 33.12 9.15
C VAL A 480 71.04 33.28 10.59
N ARG A 481 70.39 32.65 11.57
CA ARG A 481 70.82 32.69 12.98
C ARG A 481 72.22 32.10 13.18
N ASP A 482 72.50 30.97 12.52
CA ASP A 482 73.81 30.32 12.60
C ASP A 482 74.91 31.22 12.03
N TYR A 483 74.61 31.96 10.96
CA TYR A 483 75.55 32.90 10.37
C TYR A 483 75.77 34.14 11.25
N ILE A 484 74.71 34.70 11.87
CA ILE A 484 74.82 35.83 12.81
C ILE A 484 75.70 35.43 14.01
N ARG A 485 75.57 34.20 14.52
CA ARG A 485 76.39 33.70 15.65
C ARG A 485 77.88 33.63 15.33
N GLN A 486 78.25 33.40 14.07
CA GLN A 486 79.64 33.32 13.63
C GLN A 486 80.29 34.69 13.37
N ARG A 487 79.51 35.78 13.38
CA ARG A 487 80.05 37.13 13.14
C ARG A 487 80.78 37.66 14.36
N MET A 488 81.81 38.48 14.10
CA MET A 488 82.56 39.17 15.15
C MET A 488 81.67 40.20 15.86
N ARG A 489 81.77 40.25 17.19
CA ARG A 489 81.18 41.31 18.02
C ARG A 489 82.07 42.54 18.01
N GLY A 490 81.50 43.71 18.31
CA GLY A 490 82.22 44.98 18.39
C GLY A 490 83.37 44.91 19.39
N THR A 491 83.18 44.22 20.51
CA THR A 491 84.25 43.97 21.49
C THR A 491 85.40 43.15 20.90
N THR A 492 85.11 42.12 20.12
CA THR A 492 86.12 41.29 19.44
C THR A 492 86.87 42.09 18.37
N ILE A 493 86.17 42.97 17.64
CA ILE A 493 86.76 43.86 16.64
C ILE A 493 87.72 44.86 17.32
N TRP A 494 87.31 45.46 18.45
CA TRP A 494 88.16 46.37 19.21
C TRP A 494 89.41 45.68 19.77
N VAL A 495 89.27 44.46 20.32
CA VAL A 495 90.42 43.67 20.79
C VAL A 495 91.36 43.32 19.64
N ALA A 496 90.83 42.89 18.49
CA ALA A 496 91.64 42.57 17.31
C ALA A 496 92.35 43.81 16.75
N LEU A 497 91.68 44.97 16.72
CA LEU A 497 92.25 46.23 16.27
C LEU A 497 93.34 46.73 17.21
N LEU A 498 93.13 46.63 18.54
CA LEU A 498 94.13 47.01 19.55
C LEU A 498 95.35 46.07 19.48
N LEU A 499 95.15 44.77 19.28
CA LEU A 499 96.24 43.81 19.11
C LEU A 499 97.02 44.04 17.81
N ALA A 500 96.34 44.28 16.69
CA ALA A 500 96.97 44.61 15.41
C ALA A 500 97.75 45.94 15.49
N PHE A 501 97.18 46.95 16.15
CA PHE A 501 97.83 48.23 16.40
C PHE A 501 99.04 48.06 17.33
N GLY A 502 98.93 47.22 18.37
CA GLY A 502 100.03 46.91 19.29
C GLY A 502 101.20 46.21 18.58
N ILE A 503 100.93 45.24 17.71
CA ILE A 503 101.96 44.58 16.88
C ILE A 503 102.59 45.58 15.92
N TRP A 504 101.78 46.39 15.23
CA TRP A 504 102.27 47.44 14.33
C TRP A 504 103.16 48.44 15.08
N PHE A 505 102.73 48.91 16.25
CA PHE A 505 103.49 49.84 17.09
C PHE A 505 104.82 49.22 17.55
N ALA A 506 104.79 47.97 18.03
CA ALA A 506 106.00 47.26 18.46
C ALA A 506 107.00 47.02 17.31
N ALA A 507 106.52 46.83 16.07
CA ALA A 507 107.37 46.64 14.89
C ALA A 507 107.89 47.97 14.32
N SER A 508 107.07 49.03 14.31
CA SER A 508 107.38 50.31 13.67
C SER A 508 108.22 51.23 14.56
N VAL A 509 108.05 51.21 15.89
CA VAL A 509 108.82 52.08 16.79
C VAL A 509 110.34 51.83 16.73
N PRO A 510 110.85 50.57 16.81
CA PRO A 510 112.28 50.31 16.68
C PRO A 510 112.82 50.66 15.29
N TYR A 511 112.00 50.43 14.25
CA TYR A 511 112.34 50.74 12.87
C TYR A 511 112.49 52.25 12.63
N LEU A 512 111.54 53.05 13.14
CA LEU A 512 111.59 54.51 13.08
C LEU A 512 112.72 55.10 13.94
N ALA A 513 112.96 54.55 15.13
CA ALA A 513 114.04 54.97 16.00
C ALA A 513 115.42 54.75 15.36
N ARG A 514 115.61 53.64 14.63
CA ARG A 514 116.83 53.37 13.87
C ARG A 514 116.97 54.28 12.65
N ALA A 515 115.88 54.55 11.93
CA ALA A 515 115.87 55.45 10.79
C ALA A 515 116.21 56.91 11.19
N ALA A 516 115.73 57.37 12.36
CA ALA A 516 116.05 58.70 12.90
C ALA A 516 117.55 58.92 13.13
N GLY A 517 118.31 57.85 13.42
CA GLY A 517 119.76 57.91 13.62
C GLY A 517 120.58 58.08 12.34
N HIS A 518 119.98 57.88 11.16
CA HIS A 518 120.67 57.91 9.85
C HIS A 518 120.37 59.17 9.01
N GLY A 519 119.55 60.10 9.50
CA GLY A 519 119.22 61.37 8.83
C GLY A 519 117.72 61.58 8.58
N LEU A 520 117.36 62.74 8.02
CA LEU A 520 115.96 63.16 7.86
C LEU A 520 115.26 62.51 6.66
N GLU A 521 115.99 62.27 5.56
CA GLU A 521 115.53 61.52 4.37
C GLU A 521 115.09 60.07 4.70
N PRO A 522 115.93 59.20 5.32
CA PRO A 522 115.52 57.83 5.63
C PRO A 522 114.40 57.72 6.67
N LEU A 523 114.20 58.76 7.50
CA LEU A 523 113.08 58.83 8.44
C LEU A 523 111.73 59.02 7.72
N LEU A 524 111.70 59.85 6.67
CA LEU A 524 110.47 60.09 5.88
C LEU A 524 110.07 58.84 5.10
N ASP A 525 111.02 58.15 4.47
CA ASP A 525 110.77 56.89 3.75
C ASP A 525 110.27 55.79 4.69
N ALA A 526 110.89 55.66 5.87
CA ALA A 526 110.46 54.70 6.89
C ALA A 526 109.07 55.04 7.46
N GLY A 527 108.77 56.32 7.66
CA GLY A 527 107.46 56.81 8.10
C GLY A 527 106.35 56.52 7.08
N LEU A 528 106.63 56.75 5.80
CA LEU A 528 105.69 56.47 4.71
C LEU A 528 105.40 54.96 4.59
N LEU A 529 106.42 54.11 4.72
CA LEU A 529 106.24 52.66 4.69
C LEU A 529 105.42 52.14 5.88
N ALA A 530 105.66 52.66 7.09
CA ALA A 530 104.86 52.32 8.28
C ALA A 530 103.39 52.74 8.14
N LEU A 531 103.12 53.91 7.54
CA LEU A 531 101.77 54.39 7.25
C LEU A 531 101.06 53.49 6.23
N ILE A 532 101.75 53.09 5.15
CA ILE A 532 101.19 52.18 4.13
C ILE A 532 100.77 50.85 4.77
N ILE A 533 101.62 50.28 5.64
CA ILE A 533 101.30 49.01 6.32
C ILE A 533 100.05 49.16 7.20
N LEU A 534 99.92 50.27 7.95
CA LEU A 534 98.74 50.53 8.77
C LEU A 534 97.47 50.63 7.92
N VAL A 535 97.55 51.32 6.77
CA VAL A 535 96.42 51.44 5.82
C VAL A 535 96.04 50.08 5.25
N VAL A 536 97.01 49.22 4.91
CA VAL A 536 96.76 47.87 4.39
C VAL A 536 96.05 46.99 5.43
N ILE A 537 96.47 47.05 6.69
CA ILE A 537 95.85 46.28 7.79
C ILE A 537 94.41 46.78 8.05
N ALA A 538 94.21 48.11 8.10
CA ALA A 538 92.89 48.70 8.26
C ALA A 538 91.96 48.35 7.08
N ALA A 539 92.47 48.39 5.85
CA ALA A 539 91.74 48.02 4.66
C ALA A 539 91.37 46.53 4.65
N ALA A 540 92.30 45.63 5.02
CA ALA A 540 92.04 44.19 5.12
C ALA A 540 90.95 43.87 6.16
N GLY A 541 91.00 44.52 7.33
CA GLY A 541 89.96 44.40 8.37
C GLY A 541 88.60 44.91 7.90
N LEU A 542 88.56 46.06 7.21
CA LEU A 542 87.33 46.61 6.64
C LEU A 542 86.74 45.68 5.57
N VAL A 543 87.57 45.13 4.68
CA VAL A 543 87.13 44.20 3.62
C VAL A 543 86.55 42.92 4.21
N ALA A 544 87.16 42.37 5.27
CA ALA A 544 86.63 41.20 5.97
C ALA A 544 85.25 41.47 6.59
N LEU A 545 85.07 42.63 7.23
CA LEU A 545 83.78 43.04 7.82
C LEU A 545 82.71 43.30 6.75
N LEU A 546 83.09 43.92 5.62
CA LEU A 546 82.21 44.09 4.47
C LEU A 546 81.81 42.74 3.84
N GLY A 547 82.75 41.79 3.77
CA GLY A 547 82.49 40.43 3.32
C GLY A 547 81.49 39.69 4.20
N MET A 548 81.63 39.79 5.53
CA MET A 548 80.67 39.23 6.49
C MET A 548 79.29 39.89 6.35
N ARG A 549 79.22 41.21 6.17
CA ARG A 549 77.96 41.93 5.94
C ARG A 549 77.28 41.49 4.64
N TYR A 550 78.04 41.39 3.55
CA TYR A 550 77.52 40.92 2.27
C TYR A 550 76.99 39.48 2.35
N GLY A 551 77.71 38.61 3.06
CA GLY A 551 77.29 37.23 3.33
C GLY A 551 75.95 37.15 4.07
N LEU A 552 75.72 38.01 5.07
CA LEU A 552 74.46 38.07 5.81
C LEU A 552 73.32 38.55 4.90
N LEU A 553 73.53 39.65 4.16
CA LEU A 553 72.52 40.20 3.25
C LEU A 553 72.11 39.19 2.17
N ARG A 554 73.07 38.42 1.63
CA ARG A 554 72.79 37.35 0.66
C ARG A 554 71.93 36.24 1.27
N ARG A 555 72.16 35.87 2.53
CA ARG A 555 71.34 34.86 3.23
C ARG A 555 69.92 35.37 3.51
N ILE A 556 69.77 36.64 3.89
CA ILE A 556 68.44 37.29 4.05
C ILE A 556 67.71 37.37 2.71
N ALA A 557 68.40 37.70 1.62
CA ALA A 557 67.82 37.65 0.27
C ALA A 557 67.35 36.24 -0.09
N SER A 558 68.17 35.21 0.18
CA SER A 558 67.80 33.81 -0.07
C SER A 558 66.62 33.33 0.80
N PHE A 559 66.43 33.90 1.99
CA PHE A 559 65.25 33.66 2.83
C PHE A 559 64.00 34.25 2.16
N ASN A 560 64.07 35.51 1.73
CA ASN A 560 62.96 36.20 1.05
C ASN A 560 62.55 35.48 -0.24
N GLU A 561 63.52 35.07 -1.08
CA GLU A 561 63.25 34.31 -2.32
C GLU A 561 62.57 32.94 -2.06
N ARG A 562 62.82 32.31 -0.92
CA ARG A 562 62.15 31.04 -0.56
C ARG A 562 60.71 31.30 -0.15
N VAL A 563 60.45 32.32 0.66
CA VAL A 563 59.10 32.69 1.08
C VAL A 563 58.27 33.17 -0.12
N GLU A 564 58.87 33.97 -1.01
CA GLU A 564 58.22 34.45 -2.24
C GLU A 564 57.83 33.31 -3.18
N ARG A 565 58.67 32.28 -3.33
CA ARG A 565 58.33 31.08 -4.12
C ARG A 565 57.14 30.33 -3.56
N GLU A 566 57.06 30.15 -2.25
CA GLU A 566 55.92 29.47 -1.62
C GLU A 566 54.64 30.31 -1.75
N VAL A 567 54.72 31.64 -1.68
CA VAL A 567 53.59 32.55 -1.95
C VAL A 567 53.13 32.47 -3.42
N ALA A 568 54.06 32.41 -4.37
CA ALA A 568 53.76 32.23 -5.79
C ALA A 568 53.07 30.88 -6.08
N LEU A 569 53.47 29.81 -5.37
CA LEU A 569 52.78 28.52 -5.44
C LEU A 569 51.33 28.63 -4.99
N VAL A 570 51.05 29.32 -3.88
CA VAL A 570 49.68 29.56 -3.39
C VAL A 570 48.86 30.36 -4.40
N HIS A 571 49.43 31.42 -5.01
CA HIS A 571 48.75 32.18 -6.07
C HIS A 571 48.43 31.31 -7.29
N SER A 572 49.37 30.49 -7.76
CA SER A 572 49.15 29.55 -8.87
C SER A 572 48.19 28.40 -8.52
N GLY A 573 47.95 28.16 -7.22
CA GLY A 573 47.00 27.16 -6.74
C GLY A 573 45.56 27.52 -7.04
N ALA A 574 45.22 28.81 -7.15
CA ALA A 574 43.85 29.29 -7.41
C ALA A 574 43.24 28.68 -8.67
N SER A 575 43.99 28.76 -9.78
CA SER A 575 43.53 28.27 -11.09
C SER A 575 43.40 26.75 -11.11
N ARG A 576 44.26 26.03 -10.38
CA ARG A 576 44.15 24.57 -10.23
C ARG A 576 42.91 24.18 -9.42
N PHE A 577 42.59 24.92 -8.36
CA PHE A 577 41.35 24.73 -7.59
C PHE A 577 40.11 25.08 -8.41
N ALA A 578 40.14 26.15 -9.21
CA ALA A 578 39.06 26.51 -10.13
C ALA A 578 38.78 25.37 -11.10
N ALA A 579 39.80 24.88 -11.81
CA ALA A 579 39.68 23.76 -12.75
C ALA A 579 39.09 22.51 -12.07
N TYR A 580 39.59 22.16 -10.87
CA TYR A 580 39.06 21.03 -10.10
C TYR A 580 37.57 21.20 -9.74
N LEU A 581 37.16 22.38 -9.27
CA LEU A 581 35.77 22.63 -8.90
C LEU A 581 34.84 22.64 -10.12
N SER A 582 35.31 23.14 -11.27
CA SER A 582 34.58 23.08 -12.54
C SER A 582 34.38 21.63 -13.00
N ASP A 583 35.43 20.81 -12.95
CA ASP A 583 35.35 19.38 -13.28
C ASP A 583 34.43 18.62 -12.33
N PHE A 584 34.48 18.94 -11.03
CA PHE A 584 33.60 18.36 -10.02
C PHE A 584 32.13 18.73 -10.25
N ALA A 585 31.85 20.01 -10.52
CA ALA A 585 30.50 20.48 -10.79
C ALA A 585 29.91 19.81 -12.06
N THR A 586 30.71 19.72 -13.12
CA THR A 586 30.34 19.06 -14.37
C THR A 586 30.09 17.57 -14.18
N TYR A 587 30.96 16.87 -13.41
CA TYR A 587 30.75 15.47 -13.04
C TYR A 587 29.44 15.27 -12.25
N ARG A 588 29.16 16.13 -11.26
CA ARG A 588 27.95 16.03 -10.44
C ARG A 588 26.70 16.24 -11.30
N ARG A 589 26.68 17.23 -12.20
CA ARG A 589 25.58 17.47 -13.15
C ARG A 589 25.31 16.22 -14.00
N GLY A 590 26.34 15.67 -14.65
CA GLY A 590 26.19 14.47 -15.49
C GLY A 590 25.73 13.25 -14.69
N SER A 591 26.22 13.06 -13.45
CA SER A 591 25.79 11.97 -12.57
C SER A 591 24.32 12.09 -12.16
N GLU A 592 23.80 13.30 -11.92
CA GLU A 592 22.37 13.48 -11.63
C GLU A 592 21.50 13.25 -12.87
N HIS A 593 21.93 13.66 -14.07
CA HIS A 593 21.22 13.31 -15.31
C HIS A 593 21.15 11.79 -15.52
N LEU A 594 22.25 11.08 -15.27
CA LEU A 594 22.29 9.62 -15.33
C LEU A 594 21.29 8.98 -14.34
N ARG A 595 21.28 9.44 -13.08
CA ARG A 595 20.34 8.97 -12.05
C ARG A 595 18.89 9.31 -12.39
N GLY A 596 18.63 10.51 -12.92
CA GLY A 596 17.32 10.95 -13.36
C GLY A 596 16.78 10.07 -14.49
N SER A 597 17.62 9.77 -15.48
CA SER A 597 17.31 8.88 -16.60
C SER A 597 16.92 7.46 -16.11
N LEU A 598 17.68 6.89 -15.17
CA LEU A 598 17.36 5.57 -14.58
C LEU A 598 15.99 5.56 -13.90
N LYS A 599 15.72 6.55 -13.03
CA LYS A 599 14.41 6.67 -12.37
C LYS A 599 13.27 6.83 -13.37
N ALA A 600 13.44 7.67 -14.39
CA ALA A 600 12.43 7.87 -15.42
C ALA A 600 12.18 6.58 -16.25
N ARG A 601 13.22 5.78 -16.49
CA ARG A 601 13.08 4.45 -17.13
C ARG A 601 12.33 3.45 -16.23
N GLU A 602 12.62 3.40 -14.94
CA GLU A 602 11.89 2.57 -13.98
C GLU A 602 10.40 2.94 -13.93
N LEU A 603 10.09 4.24 -13.84
CA LEU A 603 8.72 4.74 -13.86
C LEU A 603 8.01 4.36 -15.17
N ARG A 604 8.68 4.50 -16.33
CA ARG A 604 8.13 4.05 -17.62
C ARG A 604 7.90 2.54 -17.66
N ALA A 605 8.79 1.74 -17.10
CA ALA A 605 8.64 0.28 -17.06
C ALA A 605 7.43 -0.13 -16.19
N VAL A 606 7.24 0.50 -15.03
CA VAL A 606 6.07 0.29 -14.16
C VAL A 606 4.78 0.70 -14.90
N LYS A 607 4.78 1.85 -15.57
CA LYS A 607 3.65 2.31 -16.40
C LYS A 607 3.30 1.29 -17.49
N LEU A 608 4.29 0.80 -18.24
CA LEU A 608 4.09 -0.21 -19.28
C LEU A 608 3.56 -1.54 -18.72
N GLN A 609 4.02 -1.98 -17.55
CA GLN A 609 3.48 -3.17 -16.90
C GLN A 609 2.01 -2.98 -16.52
N ARG A 610 1.63 -1.81 -15.99
CA ARG A 610 0.23 -1.46 -15.70
C ARG A 610 -0.62 -1.53 -16.98
N PHE A 611 -0.18 -0.90 -18.07
CA PHE A 611 -0.90 -0.92 -19.34
C PHE A 611 -1.07 -2.34 -19.90
N LYS A 612 -0.05 -3.21 -19.77
CA LYS A 612 -0.16 -4.62 -20.17
C LYS A 612 -1.21 -5.38 -19.34
N ARG A 613 -1.25 -5.16 -18.01
CA ARG A 613 -2.26 -5.77 -17.13
C ARG A 613 -3.67 -5.27 -17.44
N LEU A 614 -3.83 -3.96 -17.67
CA LEU A 614 -5.11 -3.39 -18.07
C LEU A 614 -5.58 -3.97 -19.40
N ARG A 615 -4.69 -4.05 -20.40
CA ARG A 615 -4.97 -4.67 -21.69
C ARG A 615 -5.43 -6.13 -21.54
N SER A 616 -4.76 -6.94 -20.72
CA SER A 616 -5.16 -8.34 -20.53
C SER A 616 -6.56 -8.46 -19.90
N ARG A 617 -6.89 -7.60 -18.93
CA ARG A 617 -8.24 -7.54 -18.35
C ARG A 617 -9.30 -7.16 -19.39
N ILE A 618 -9.00 -6.17 -20.24
CA ILE A 618 -9.90 -5.77 -21.34
C ILE A 618 -10.12 -6.92 -22.32
N VAL A 619 -9.07 -7.64 -22.71
CA VAL A 619 -9.16 -8.78 -23.63
C VAL A 619 -10.01 -9.90 -23.04
N GLN A 620 -9.81 -10.22 -21.76
CA GLN A 620 -10.62 -11.21 -21.05
C GLN A 620 -12.09 -10.80 -21.04
N ARG A 621 -12.38 -9.55 -20.68
CA ARG A 621 -13.76 -9.06 -20.60
C ARG A 621 -14.47 -9.06 -21.96
N ILE A 622 -13.76 -8.68 -23.02
CA ILE A 622 -14.29 -8.76 -24.39
C ILE A 622 -14.63 -10.21 -24.76
N ALA A 623 -13.85 -11.21 -24.31
CA ALA A 623 -14.13 -12.61 -24.60
C ALA A 623 -15.41 -13.08 -23.89
N GLU A 624 -15.55 -12.79 -22.60
CA GLU A 624 -16.74 -13.11 -21.80
C GLU A 624 -18.01 -12.49 -22.40
N GLU A 625 -17.98 -11.20 -22.75
CA GLU A 625 -19.16 -10.53 -23.32
C GLU A 625 -19.50 -11.01 -24.73
N LYS A 626 -18.50 -11.43 -25.52
CA LYS A 626 -18.74 -12.04 -26.83
C LYS A 626 -19.45 -13.39 -26.72
N GLU A 627 -19.07 -14.21 -25.74
CA GLU A 627 -19.72 -15.51 -25.49
C GLU A 627 -21.20 -15.32 -25.16
N ILE A 628 -21.52 -14.33 -24.32
CA ILE A 628 -22.90 -13.95 -24.00
C ILE A 628 -23.65 -13.45 -25.25
N VAL A 629 -23.05 -12.58 -26.07
CA VAL A 629 -23.69 -12.10 -27.31
C VAL A 629 -23.97 -13.25 -28.29
N LEU A 630 -23.04 -14.20 -28.41
CA LEU A 630 -23.21 -15.37 -29.26
C LEU A 630 -24.30 -16.31 -28.74
N SER A 631 -24.40 -16.53 -27.43
CA SER A 631 -25.46 -17.35 -26.83
C SER A 631 -26.86 -16.74 -27.01
N LEU A 632 -26.96 -15.40 -27.04
CA LEU A 632 -28.20 -14.68 -27.32
C LEU A 632 -28.65 -14.76 -28.80
N GLY A 633 -27.78 -15.24 -29.71
CA GLY A 633 -28.06 -15.26 -31.15
C GLY A 633 -28.10 -13.88 -31.81
N VAL A 634 -27.56 -12.85 -31.15
CA VAL A 634 -27.48 -11.48 -31.69
C VAL A 634 -26.18 -11.33 -32.50
N PRO A 635 -26.20 -10.66 -33.67
CA PRO A 635 -24.98 -10.44 -34.43
C PRO A 635 -24.00 -9.56 -33.64
N LEU A 636 -22.74 -10.00 -33.59
CA LEU A 636 -21.64 -9.22 -33.02
C LEU A 636 -21.32 -8.03 -33.93
N GLN A 637 -21.56 -6.80 -33.46
CA GLN A 637 -21.30 -5.57 -34.19
C GLN A 637 -20.30 -4.71 -33.43
N VAL A 638 -19.02 -4.85 -33.76
CA VAL A 638 -17.96 -4.01 -33.18
C VAL A 638 -17.82 -2.74 -34.02
N LEU A 639 -18.46 -1.65 -33.60
CA LEU A 639 -18.42 -0.36 -34.27
C LEU A 639 -17.16 0.42 -33.85
N ARG A 640 -16.39 0.89 -34.83
CA ARG A 640 -15.25 1.78 -34.59
C ARG A 640 -15.73 3.24 -34.61
N THR A 641 -16.26 3.71 -33.49
CA THR A 641 -16.71 5.11 -33.37
C THR A 641 -15.54 5.98 -32.91
N SER A 642 -15.13 7.01 -33.65
CA SER A 642 -13.99 7.87 -33.26
C SER A 642 -14.20 8.67 -31.96
N GLN A 643 -15.45 8.85 -31.52
CA GLN A 643 -15.82 9.74 -30.41
C GLN A 643 -15.41 9.20 -29.02
N GLY A 644 -15.36 7.89 -28.80
CA GLY A 644 -15.05 7.32 -27.47
C GLY A 644 -13.58 7.39 -27.05
N LEU A 645 -12.66 7.68 -27.99
CA LEU A 645 -11.21 7.68 -27.73
C LEU A 645 -10.68 9.04 -27.28
N ALA A 646 -11.43 10.12 -27.52
CA ALA A 646 -10.94 11.49 -27.30
C ALA A 646 -10.73 11.80 -25.80
N ASP A 647 -11.47 11.11 -24.93
CA ASP A 647 -11.56 11.45 -23.50
C ASP A 647 -10.96 10.38 -22.56
N TYR A 648 -10.45 9.25 -23.08
CA TYR A 648 -9.90 8.19 -22.22
C TYR A 648 -8.41 8.39 -21.97
N ASP A 649 -8.07 8.90 -20.78
CA ASP A 649 -6.70 8.89 -20.27
C ASP A 649 -6.41 7.57 -19.52
N PRO A 650 -5.49 6.71 -20.01
CA PRO A 650 -5.14 5.48 -19.33
C PRO A 650 -4.38 5.70 -18.00
N GLU A 651 -3.91 6.92 -17.72
CA GLU A 651 -3.28 7.25 -16.44
C GLU A 651 -4.31 7.50 -15.34
N ASP A 652 -5.50 7.99 -15.68
CA ASP A 652 -6.58 8.26 -14.74
C ASP A 652 -7.22 6.96 -14.20
N GLN A 653 -7.20 6.83 -12.87
CA GLN A 653 -7.78 5.68 -12.18
C GLN A 653 -9.31 5.69 -12.22
N LEU A 654 -9.94 6.87 -12.29
CA LEU A 654 -11.39 6.97 -12.41
C LEU A 654 -11.84 6.51 -13.80
N ALA A 655 -11.17 6.99 -14.85
CA ALA A 655 -11.41 6.50 -16.22
C ALA A 655 -11.29 4.97 -16.33
N GLU A 656 -10.27 4.35 -15.71
CA GLU A 656 -10.12 2.88 -15.67
C GLU A 656 -11.32 2.20 -15.00
N ARG A 657 -11.85 2.76 -13.90
CA ARG A 657 -13.03 2.21 -13.21
C ARG A 657 -14.31 2.38 -14.01
N HIS A 658 -14.47 3.50 -14.73
CA HIS A 658 -15.64 3.74 -15.58
C HIS A 658 -15.64 2.90 -16.85
N LEU A 659 -14.47 2.44 -17.30
CA LEU A 659 -14.32 1.64 -18.51
C LEU A 659 -15.13 0.35 -18.49
N PHE A 660 -15.18 -0.33 -17.35
CA PHE A 660 -15.88 -1.62 -17.18
C PHE A 660 -17.34 -1.47 -16.74
N ARG A 661 -17.88 -0.24 -16.72
CA ARG A 661 -19.25 0.01 -16.27
C ARG A 661 -20.26 -0.06 -17.39
N PHE A 662 -21.40 -0.64 -17.03
CA PHE A 662 -22.62 -0.57 -17.81
C PHE A 662 -23.42 0.68 -17.45
N PRO A 663 -24.12 1.29 -18.43
CA PRO A 663 -25.01 2.41 -18.17
C PRO A 663 -26.16 1.96 -17.27
N GLU A 664 -26.43 2.69 -16.19
CA GLU A 664 -27.57 2.40 -15.29
C GLU A 664 -28.89 2.64 -16.02
N GLY A 665 -29.88 1.78 -15.72
CA GLY A 665 -31.24 1.95 -16.21
C GLY A 665 -32.11 2.77 -15.27
N GLU A 666 -33.05 3.51 -15.86
CA GLU A 666 -34.10 4.24 -15.13
C GLU A 666 -35.49 3.62 -15.33
N ARG A 667 -35.58 2.59 -16.19
CA ARG A 667 -36.84 1.93 -16.54
C ARG A 667 -37.48 1.27 -15.32
N ARG A 668 -38.81 1.33 -15.26
CA ARG A 668 -39.62 0.51 -14.35
C ARG A 668 -40.16 -0.71 -15.10
N ILE A 669 -39.99 -1.88 -14.52
CA ILE A 669 -40.41 -3.16 -15.10
C ILE A 669 -41.58 -3.76 -14.31
N PRO A 670 -42.51 -4.46 -14.96
CA PRO A 670 -43.55 -5.21 -14.28
C PRO A 670 -42.98 -6.21 -13.27
N PHE A 671 -43.67 -6.30 -12.14
CA PHE A 671 -43.43 -7.28 -11.09
C PHE A 671 -44.58 -8.29 -11.07
N ASN A 672 -44.27 -9.53 -11.44
CA ASN A 672 -45.28 -10.56 -11.72
C ASN A 672 -46.36 -10.08 -12.71
N ASP A 673 -47.50 -10.76 -12.74
CA ASP A 673 -48.70 -10.33 -13.46
C ASP A 673 -49.62 -9.46 -12.59
N SER A 674 -49.06 -8.83 -11.54
CA SER A 674 -49.83 -8.10 -10.51
C SER A 674 -50.20 -6.66 -10.89
N GLY A 675 -49.62 -6.13 -11.97
CA GLY A 675 -49.70 -4.71 -12.33
C GLY A 675 -48.81 -3.78 -11.50
N ALA A 676 -48.07 -4.32 -10.52
CA ALA A 676 -47.04 -3.57 -9.80
C ALA A 676 -45.76 -3.42 -10.64
N PHE A 677 -44.96 -2.38 -10.34
CA PHE A 677 -43.71 -2.10 -11.04
C PHE A 677 -42.55 -1.95 -10.08
N VAL A 678 -41.37 -2.45 -10.48
CA VAL A 678 -40.10 -2.33 -9.75
C VAL A 678 -39.06 -1.61 -10.61
N ARG A 679 -38.04 -1.01 -9.98
CA ARG A 679 -36.95 -0.34 -10.68
C ARG A 679 -36.02 -1.38 -11.30
N ALA A 680 -35.80 -1.33 -12.60
CA ALA A 680 -34.78 -2.16 -13.23
C ALA A 680 -33.39 -1.55 -13.02
N PRO A 681 -32.36 -2.35 -12.67
CA PRO A 681 -30.99 -1.86 -12.67
C PRO A 681 -30.48 -1.47 -14.06
N TYR A 682 -31.05 -2.04 -15.11
CA TYR A 682 -30.64 -1.82 -16.50
C TYR A 682 -31.85 -1.80 -17.44
N ASP A 683 -31.77 -1.00 -18.49
CA ASP A 683 -32.91 -0.77 -19.39
C ASP A 683 -33.34 -1.99 -20.24
N PHE A 684 -32.42 -2.96 -20.42
CA PHE A 684 -32.68 -4.20 -21.14
C PHE A 684 -33.47 -5.24 -20.33
N LEU A 685 -33.71 -4.99 -19.04
CA LEU A 685 -34.56 -5.84 -18.22
C LEU A 685 -36.03 -5.55 -18.52
N GLN A 686 -36.84 -6.60 -18.59
CA GLN A 686 -38.24 -6.52 -19.02
C GLN A 686 -39.23 -6.86 -17.91
N ALA A 687 -38.94 -7.85 -17.08
CA ALA A 687 -39.84 -8.24 -15.99
C ALA A 687 -39.08 -8.93 -14.86
N LEU A 688 -39.54 -8.74 -13.62
CA LEU A 688 -39.14 -9.54 -12.46
C LEU A 688 -40.28 -10.51 -12.13
N ARG A 689 -39.99 -11.82 -12.17
CA ARG A 689 -40.92 -12.89 -11.83
C ARG A 689 -40.56 -13.48 -10.48
N LEU A 690 -41.57 -13.67 -9.65
CA LEU A 690 -41.49 -14.22 -8.30
C LEU A 690 -42.79 -15.00 -8.04
N HIS A 691 -42.79 -16.28 -8.39
CA HIS A 691 -43.96 -17.14 -8.29
C HIS A 691 -43.84 -18.09 -7.09
N ARG A 692 -44.92 -18.25 -6.33
CA ARG A 692 -44.96 -19.19 -5.21
C ARG A 692 -44.80 -20.62 -5.73
N VAL A 693 -43.91 -21.40 -5.11
CA VAL A 693 -43.79 -22.84 -5.33
C VAL A 693 -44.67 -23.56 -4.31
N PRO A 694 -45.71 -24.31 -4.73
CA PRO A 694 -46.55 -25.05 -3.80
C PRO A 694 -45.78 -26.28 -3.28
N LEU A 695 -45.41 -26.24 -1.99
CA LEU A 695 -44.81 -27.35 -1.26
C LEU A 695 -45.82 -27.93 -0.28
N PHE A 696 -45.92 -29.26 -0.24
CA PHE A 696 -46.84 -30.00 0.63
C PHE A 696 -46.04 -30.95 1.54
N GLU A 697 -46.55 -31.25 2.73
CA GLU A 697 -45.97 -32.32 3.55
C GLU A 697 -46.08 -33.68 2.84
N GLN A 698 -45.03 -34.49 2.93
CA GLN A 698 -45.06 -35.88 2.49
C GLN A 698 -45.60 -36.73 3.64
N ASP A 699 -46.65 -37.52 3.38
CA ASP A 699 -47.18 -38.44 4.38
C ASP A 699 -46.06 -39.41 4.81
N GLY A 700 -45.81 -39.48 6.12
CA GLY A 700 -44.87 -40.45 6.68
C GLY A 700 -45.26 -41.90 6.31
N PRO A 701 -44.33 -42.86 6.43
CA PRO A 701 -44.54 -44.25 5.98
C PRO A 701 -45.72 -45.00 6.64
N GLY A 702 -46.48 -44.39 7.56
CA GLY A 702 -47.68 -44.96 8.19
C GLY A 702 -49.03 -44.72 7.48
N SER A 703 -49.17 -43.77 6.54
CA SER A 703 -50.51 -43.45 5.98
C SER A 703 -50.94 -44.34 4.79
N LYS A 704 -50.03 -45.16 4.24
CA LYS A 704 -50.35 -46.05 3.10
C LYS A 704 -51.31 -47.20 3.44
N ALA A 705 -51.69 -47.38 4.71
CA ALA A 705 -52.62 -48.43 5.13
C ALA A 705 -54.11 -48.03 5.04
N ALA A 706 -54.45 -46.74 4.87
CA ALA A 706 -55.85 -46.28 4.93
C ALA A 706 -56.50 -45.97 3.57
N GLN A 707 -55.85 -46.33 2.45
CA GLN A 707 -56.46 -46.25 1.12
C GLN A 707 -56.31 -47.60 0.40
N GLY A 708 -57.09 -48.57 0.86
CA GLY A 708 -57.33 -49.86 0.23
C GLY A 708 -58.80 -50.23 0.40
#